data_AF-A0A7Y7TBD6-F1
#
_entry.id   AF-A0A7Y7TBD6-F1
#
_cell.length_a   1.000
_cell.length_b   1.000
_cell.length_c   1.000
_cell.angle_alpha   90.00
_cell.angle_beta   90.00
_cell.angle_gamma   90.00
#
_symmetry.space_group_name_H-M   'P 1'
#
loop_
_entity.id
_entity.type
_entity.pdbx_description
1 polymer ?
#
loop_
_entity_poly.entity_id
_entity_poly.type
_entity_poly.pdbx_seq_one_letter_code
_entity_poly.pdbx_strand_id
1 'polypeptide(L)'
;MKKSNLLSNLILCVIALSLLGCGGGSGGESAQTGSGGSGGSGGSGGSGGSGGSGGSGGEGGGGDGSGDPDITPTPQTAVQKALSTGDASYVTDSNEFIEASQALVTRYNSDYNLIKQALSQSSDGEPLRNLHWDPTHDTAIILPTYGFNDVILKTNKAMIDGYDDQELVIGIAGYTSNNSRYAALASNPFRTKQRFPDSVNDEMNTWLKNLVTWVSGTDAPQNVVLAQLDQSHYFPDDQATRKWLTDNVNASMVINADNTCDGSQLSQCLEANNPDLLIVSQKLNAGDSIDDVLKGVRLAFSNNIPVLYLHLDGGMTDLGNALFAEMHMTYVGDNYWRKLGLSNWDSTQLINQVPDNIVQQQSLLQRLKDDSFTVDLNTCDDKSCPAESNMDEEFYIAANSIRSHLTSLDSKKVDLFTTDDYEYEKLLLLLADHYRQDVQYPMGKGVTERIDFLRSYYSDYAVYNSRVYNAAQPSLGNFSTKSFENVPLVSKTIALESKRNFRSAGVYALPGKTIKVTRLDNNDVATSIAFNTLRSGATHEFSGNDGYARPKFLTSVTYPVKTGETIYLTSAHGGTLQVHFDTNDIDVELRFENVAQHPVWRSEADNDSFVAQLEEGNFDWAELITPGFEVHSKLEKMQDSVSPARWDKPQDMALATERYVHNLPHALAGFEGPGIDVINEIQQYAKNQGWQVETIDIVKHMNADQANCGYGCSGNPYDAYWSFDPLGHGDLHELGHGLEKSRFRFSGWEGHSTTNYYSYYSKSRYYQETGKISACQGLDFKGQFEILKQSRLEIDPNAYMATQNQANWSWGARIYIQMMMLAQEQGILTTGWHLLGRLHTIEREFNRLAKSEELWNAKRSSIGFSDYTIEEAKAISSDDWQLIAMSYVTQRDMRAYLDMWGFSFENKAKQQVESLNLTTMPLKYFASENTGYCLDDFAKYPLDVDGSAVWPL
;
A
#
# COMPACT_ATOMS: atom_id res chain seq x y z
N MET A 1 2.27 -51.31 -34.73
CA MET A 1 3.24 -50.83 -35.73
C MET A 1 3.08 -49.33 -35.89
N LYS A 2 4.21 -48.63 -35.82
CA LYS A 2 4.50 -47.20 -35.65
C LYS A 2 3.55 -46.16 -36.28
N LYS A 3 3.14 -45.16 -35.47
CA LYS A 3 3.20 -43.71 -35.73
C LYS A 3 3.08 -42.96 -34.39
N SER A 4 4.14 -42.26 -33.94
CA SER A 4 4.11 -41.15 -32.96
C SER A 4 5.51 -40.52 -32.85
N ASN A 5 5.54 -39.23 -32.49
CA ASN A 5 6.66 -38.37 -32.05
C ASN A 5 7.09 -37.30 -33.05
N LEU A 6 6.39 -36.17 -33.01
CA LEU A 6 6.89 -34.84 -33.41
C LEU A 6 5.91 -33.78 -32.86
N LEU A 7 6.02 -33.45 -31.56
CA LEU A 7 5.36 -32.32 -30.89
C LEU A 7 5.91 -32.18 -29.45
N SER A 8 7.19 -31.82 -29.31
CA SER A 8 7.77 -31.47 -27.98
C SER A 8 8.85 -30.38 -28.02
N ASN A 9 9.14 -29.75 -29.17
CA ASN A 9 10.26 -28.80 -29.30
C ASN A 9 9.86 -27.37 -29.71
N LEU A 10 8.61 -26.94 -29.48
CA LEU A 10 8.16 -25.59 -29.89
C LEU A 10 7.87 -24.60 -28.74
N ILE A 11 8.21 -24.92 -27.49
CA ILE A 11 7.94 -24.05 -26.32
C ILE A 11 9.17 -23.18 -25.94
N LEU A 12 10.34 -23.36 -26.57
CA LEU A 12 11.59 -22.75 -26.10
C LEU A 12 12.03 -21.44 -26.81
N CYS A 13 11.26 -20.86 -27.73
CA CYS A 13 11.77 -19.77 -28.60
C CYS A 13 10.98 -18.45 -28.64
N VAL A 14 9.98 -18.19 -27.78
CA VAL A 14 9.20 -16.93 -27.86
C VAL A 14 9.50 -15.91 -26.75
N ILE A 15 10.36 -16.23 -25.78
CA ILE A 15 10.63 -15.33 -24.62
C ILE A 15 11.64 -14.18 -24.95
N ALA A 16 12.23 -14.14 -26.15
CA ALA A 16 13.36 -13.25 -26.44
C ALA A 16 13.03 -11.88 -27.09
N LEU A 17 11.75 -11.48 -27.27
CA LEU A 17 11.42 -10.16 -27.83
C LEU A 17 10.23 -9.51 -27.11
N SER A 18 10.47 -8.84 -25.98
CA SER A 18 9.54 -7.84 -25.40
C SER A 18 10.15 -7.06 -24.22
N LEU A 19 11.39 -6.58 -24.34
CA LEU A 19 12.02 -5.76 -23.28
C LEU A 19 12.84 -4.61 -23.86
N LEU A 20 12.14 -3.54 -24.26
CA LEU A 20 12.67 -2.18 -24.27
C LEU A 20 11.57 -1.28 -23.71
N GLY A 21 11.76 -0.79 -22.47
CA GLY A 21 10.90 0.24 -21.88
C GLY A 21 10.35 -0.10 -20.49
N CYS A 22 11.19 -0.11 -19.46
CA CYS A 22 10.75 0.02 -18.06
C CYS A 22 11.90 0.67 -17.26
N GLY A 23 11.98 1.99 -17.32
CA GLY A 23 12.71 2.81 -16.36
C GLY A 23 11.69 3.50 -15.47
N GLY A 24 11.58 3.07 -14.21
CA GLY A 24 10.68 3.65 -13.22
C GLY A 24 11.31 3.57 -11.83
N GLY A 25 11.59 4.73 -11.25
CA GLY A 25 12.41 4.91 -10.05
C GLY A 25 11.78 4.39 -8.76
N SER A 26 12.64 3.82 -7.92
CA SER A 26 12.39 3.48 -6.53
C SER A 26 12.44 4.75 -5.68
N GLY A 27 11.28 5.23 -5.21
CA GLY A 27 11.19 6.19 -4.10
C GLY A 27 11.29 5.46 -2.77
N GLY A 28 12.30 5.78 -1.97
CA GLY A 28 12.52 5.19 -0.65
C GLY A 28 11.66 5.84 0.43
N GLU A 29 10.99 5.02 1.22
CA GLU A 29 10.35 5.43 2.47
C GLU A 29 11.36 5.32 3.63
N SER A 30 11.67 6.47 4.22
CA SER A 30 12.48 6.59 5.43
C SER A 30 11.61 6.39 6.67
N ALA A 31 11.93 5.34 7.43
CA ALA A 31 11.45 5.15 8.79
C ALA A 31 11.97 6.26 9.73
N GLN A 32 11.10 6.79 10.60
CA GLN A 32 11.51 7.45 11.83
C GLN A 32 10.78 6.85 13.02
N THR A 33 11.58 6.24 13.89
CA THR A 33 11.25 5.68 15.20
C THR A 33 11.14 6.78 16.26
N GLY A 34 10.21 6.64 17.20
CA GLY A 34 10.17 7.43 18.44
C GLY A 34 9.36 6.72 19.52
N SER A 35 10.05 6.08 20.47
CA SER A 35 9.46 5.30 21.57
C SER A 35 8.99 6.18 22.73
N GLY A 36 8.00 5.73 23.49
CA GLY A 36 7.72 6.25 24.84
C GLY A 36 6.69 5.40 25.58
N GLY A 37 7.16 4.49 26.45
CA GLY A 37 6.31 3.60 27.26
C GLY A 37 5.93 4.15 28.64
N SER A 38 5.37 3.24 29.45
CA SER A 38 4.89 3.32 30.85
C SER A 38 3.45 3.85 31.02
N GLY A 39 2.55 3.24 31.81
CA GLY A 39 2.58 2.09 32.71
C GLY A 39 1.17 1.88 33.31
N GLY A 40 0.80 0.63 33.64
CA GLY A 40 -0.56 0.24 34.01
C GLY A 40 -0.99 0.50 35.47
N SER A 41 -2.27 0.20 35.75
CA SER A 41 -2.98 -0.21 36.99
C SER A 41 -4.42 0.33 36.89
N GLY A 42 -5.51 -0.43 36.80
CA GLY A 42 -5.97 -1.47 37.71
C GLY A 42 -7.07 -0.90 38.65
N GLY A 43 -8.36 -1.15 38.36
CA GLY A 43 -9.47 -0.70 39.21
C GLY A 43 -10.85 -1.15 38.74
N SER A 44 -11.38 -2.19 39.38
CA SER A 44 -12.64 -2.91 39.17
C SER A 44 -13.93 -2.08 39.33
N GLY A 45 -14.83 -2.15 38.35
CA GLY A 45 -16.21 -1.68 38.42
C GLY A 45 -17.18 -2.78 38.87
N GLY A 46 -17.93 -2.51 39.94
CA GLY A 46 -18.95 -3.40 40.48
C GLY A 46 -20.38 -2.94 40.19
N SER A 47 -21.28 -3.93 40.20
CA SER A 47 -22.74 -3.88 40.39
C SER A 47 -23.60 -3.29 39.28
N GLY A 48 -24.19 -4.21 38.50
CA GLY A 48 -25.45 -4.01 37.77
C GLY A 48 -26.66 -4.01 38.71
N GLY A 49 -27.67 -3.21 38.33
CA GLY A 49 -29.00 -3.18 38.91
C GLY A 49 -30.03 -3.51 37.84
N SER A 50 -30.76 -4.59 38.07
CA SER A 50 -31.81 -5.16 37.22
C SER A 50 -33.18 -4.52 37.52
N GLY A 51 -34.04 -4.46 36.50
CA GLY A 51 -35.48 -4.25 36.63
C GLY A 51 -36.04 -3.84 35.27
N GLY A 52 -37.12 -4.40 34.73
CA GLY A 52 -38.10 -5.34 35.23
C GLY A 52 -39.24 -5.32 34.20
N SER A 53 -39.63 -6.50 33.77
CA SER A 53 -40.64 -6.84 32.76
C SER A 53 -42.07 -6.36 33.07
N GLY A 54 -42.89 -6.17 32.01
CA GLY A 54 -44.33 -6.44 32.08
C GLY A 54 -45.20 -5.77 31.02
N GLY A 55 -46.04 -6.56 30.34
CA GLY A 55 -47.37 -6.11 29.91
C GLY A 55 -47.73 -6.35 28.44
N SER A 56 -48.49 -7.41 28.18
CA SER A 56 -49.15 -7.73 26.91
C SER A 56 -50.63 -7.31 26.89
N GLY A 57 -51.13 -6.92 25.71
CA GLY A 57 -52.51 -7.17 25.24
C GLY A 57 -53.53 -6.01 25.29
N GLY A 58 -54.21 -5.78 24.16
CA GLY A 58 -55.53 -5.12 24.11
C GLY A 58 -55.89 -4.43 22.78
N GLU A 59 -56.67 -5.10 21.93
CA GLU A 59 -57.45 -4.49 20.84
C GLU A 59 -58.71 -3.79 21.40
N GLY A 60 -59.15 -2.68 20.77
CA GLY A 60 -60.54 -2.21 20.87
C GLY A 60 -60.79 -0.70 20.73
N GLY A 61 -61.01 -0.23 19.50
CA GLY A 61 -62.11 0.67 19.07
C GLY A 61 -62.31 2.08 19.65
N GLY A 62 -62.07 3.09 18.79
CA GLY A 62 -63.08 4.10 18.41
C GLY A 62 -63.10 5.47 19.10
N GLY A 63 -62.86 6.54 18.31
CA GLY A 63 -63.63 7.79 18.41
C GLY A 63 -62.88 9.09 18.79
N ASP A 64 -62.65 9.91 17.77
CA ASP A 64 -62.57 11.39 17.72
C ASP A 64 -61.50 12.18 18.49
N GLY A 65 -60.71 12.94 17.70
CA GLY A 65 -60.53 14.37 17.96
C GLY A 65 -59.10 14.92 17.97
N SER A 66 -58.49 15.09 16.80
CA SER A 66 -57.77 16.31 16.36
C SER A 66 -56.84 15.95 15.20
N GLY A 67 -57.23 16.32 13.97
CA GLY A 67 -56.42 16.09 12.79
C GLY A 67 -55.15 16.94 12.82
N ASP A 68 -54.01 16.28 13.03
CA ASP A 68 -52.76 16.73 12.45
C ASP A 68 -52.90 16.61 10.92
N PRO A 69 -52.43 17.58 10.13
CA PRO A 69 -52.43 17.42 8.69
C PRO A 69 -51.59 16.19 8.36
N ASP A 70 -52.25 15.21 7.75
CA ASP A 70 -51.65 14.02 7.18
C ASP A 70 -50.59 14.48 6.16
N ILE A 71 -49.34 14.61 6.61
CA ILE A 71 -48.19 14.83 5.73
C ILE A 71 -48.00 13.50 5.02
N THR A 72 -48.73 13.30 3.92
CA THR A 72 -48.41 12.26 2.95
C THR A 72 -46.94 12.42 2.58
N PRO A 73 -46.05 11.44 2.89
CA PRO A 73 -44.65 11.54 2.53
C PRO A 73 -44.55 11.74 1.03
N THR A 74 -43.83 12.77 0.60
CA THR A 74 -43.53 12.99 -0.82
C THR A 74 -42.85 11.71 -1.34
N PRO A 75 -43.33 11.10 -2.44
CA PRO A 75 -42.69 9.90 -2.97
C PRO A 75 -41.24 10.19 -3.32
N GLN A 76 -40.29 9.44 -2.74
CA GLN A 76 -38.88 9.54 -3.09
C GLN A 76 -38.66 9.17 -4.56
N THR A 77 -37.77 9.88 -5.24
CA THR A 77 -37.29 9.47 -6.57
C THR A 77 -36.48 8.18 -6.48
N ALA A 78 -36.30 7.50 -7.62
CA ALA A 78 -35.45 6.31 -7.70
C ALA A 78 -34.03 6.58 -7.19
N VAL A 79 -33.43 7.70 -7.60
CA VAL A 79 -32.10 8.14 -7.14
C VAL A 79 -32.08 8.38 -5.62
N GLN A 80 -33.08 9.07 -5.05
CA GLN A 80 -33.14 9.31 -3.60
C GLN A 80 -33.24 8.00 -2.80
N LYS A 81 -33.97 7.02 -3.35
CA LYS A 81 -34.06 5.70 -2.74
C LYS A 81 -32.73 4.94 -2.83
N ALA A 82 -32.03 5.02 -3.95
CA ALA A 82 -30.69 4.45 -4.11
C ALA A 82 -29.68 5.12 -3.15
N LEU A 83 -29.71 6.44 -3.01
CA LEU A 83 -28.84 7.22 -2.11
C LEU A 83 -29.02 6.87 -0.63
N SER A 84 -30.24 6.55 -0.21
CA SER A 84 -30.56 6.21 1.19
C SER A 84 -30.37 4.73 1.54
N THR A 85 -30.31 3.86 0.54
CA THR A 85 -30.20 2.40 0.76
C THR A 85 -28.87 1.82 0.32
N GLY A 86 -28.13 2.54 -0.51
CA GLY A 86 -26.99 2.01 -1.26
C GLY A 86 -27.40 1.10 -2.43
N ASP A 87 -28.68 0.94 -2.73
CA ASP A 87 -29.12 0.00 -3.75
C ASP A 87 -29.31 0.67 -5.11
N ALA A 88 -28.33 0.51 -5.99
CA ALA A 88 -28.37 1.04 -7.35
C ALA A 88 -29.50 0.43 -8.20
N SER A 89 -30.06 -0.72 -7.81
CA SER A 89 -31.12 -1.39 -8.59
C SER A 89 -32.46 -0.63 -8.62
N TYR A 90 -32.64 0.36 -7.74
CA TYR A 90 -33.81 1.24 -7.80
C TYR A 90 -33.82 2.16 -9.02
N VAL A 91 -32.65 2.44 -9.62
CA VAL A 91 -32.50 3.31 -10.78
C VAL A 91 -32.35 2.46 -12.04
N THR A 92 -33.26 2.64 -12.99
CA THR A 92 -33.23 1.87 -14.25
C THR A 92 -32.27 2.49 -15.26
N ASP A 93 -32.30 3.82 -15.42
CA ASP A 93 -31.38 4.54 -16.31
C ASP A 93 -30.20 5.12 -15.51
N SER A 94 -28.99 4.59 -15.77
CA SER A 94 -27.75 5.05 -15.11
C SER A 94 -27.50 6.55 -15.26
N ASN A 95 -28.03 7.19 -16.32
CA ASN A 95 -27.88 8.61 -16.54
C ASN A 95 -28.55 9.47 -15.46
N GLU A 96 -29.54 8.93 -14.74
CA GLU A 96 -30.17 9.64 -13.62
C GLU A 96 -29.15 9.96 -12.50
N PHE A 97 -28.15 9.09 -12.26
CA PHE A 97 -27.07 9.38 -11.32
C PHE A 97 -26.16 10.52 -11.80
N ILE A 98 -25.88 10.56 -13.10
CA ILE A 98 -25.03 11.59 -13.71
C ILE A 98 -25.75 12.94 -13.67
N GLU A 99 -27.04 12.98 -14.00
CA GLU A 99 -27.86 14.19 -13.93
C GLU A 99 -28.00 14.70 -12.50
N ALA A 100 -28.22 13.80 -11.53
CA ALA A 100 -28.24 14.15 -10.12
C ALA A 100 -26.89 14.73 -9.67
N SER A 101 -25.78 14.16 -10.12
CA SER A 101 -24.43 14.68 -9.84
C SER A 101 -24.23 16.09 -10.40
N GLN A 102 -24.61 16.31 -11.66
CA GLN A 102 -24.49 17.63 -12.29
C GLN A 102 -25.35 18.69 -11.58
N ALA A 103 -26.57 18.32 -11.20
CA ALA A 103 -27.46 19.19 -10.43
C ALA A 103 -26.89 19.49 -9.03
N LEU A 104 -26.29 18.51 -8.38
CA LEU A 104 -25.65 18.66 -7.07
C LEU A 104 -24.43 19.58 -7.15
N VAL A 105 -23.54 19.39 -8.12
CA VAL A 105 -22.36 20.25 -8.34
C VAL A 105 -22.78 21.70 -8.60
N THR A 106 -23.84 21.90 -9.38
CA THR A 106 -24.40 23.24 -9.64
C THR A 106 -24.93 23.88 -8.35
N ARG A 107 -25.62 23.10 -7.51
CA ARG A 107 -26.14 23.55 -6.21
C ARG A 107 -25.01 23.94 -5.28
N TYR A 108 -24.03 23.06 -5.07
CA TYR A 108 -22.85 23.34 -4.23
C TYR A 108 -22.09 24.58 -4.69
N ASN A 109 -21.84 24.73 -5.99
CA ASN A 109 -21.20 25.95 -6.51
C ASN A 109 -22.04 27.20 -6.20
N SER A 110 -23.37 27.15 -6.36
CA SER A 110 -24.26 28.26 -5.99
C SER A 110 -24.15 28.58 -4.50
N ASP A 111 -24.22 27.58 -3.62
CA ASP A 111 -24.19 27.76 -2.18
C ASP A 111 -22.85 28.33 -1.71
N TYR A 112 -21.73 27.81 -2.19
CA TYR A 112 -20.40 28.32 -1.86
C TYR A 112 -20.14 29.71 -2.43
N ASN A 113 -20.74 30.06 -3.58
CA ASN A 113 -20.68 31.42 -4.10
C ASN A 113 -21.43 32.41 -3.20
N LEU A 114 -22.53 32.02 -2.55
CA LEU A 114 -23.19 32.87 -1.56
C LEU A 114 -22.28 33.15 -0.36
N ILE A 115 -21.52 32.16 0.09
CA ILE A 115 -20.51 32.35 1.14
C ILE A 115 -19.47 33.38 0.66
N LYS A 116 -18.80 33.11 -0.47
CA LYS A 116 -17.73 33.97 -0.98
C LYS A 116 -18.22 35.40 -1.23
N GLN A 117 -19.42 35.58 -1.78
CA GLN A 117 -20.03 36.90 -1.98
C GLN A 117 -20.25 37.65 -0.66
N ALA A 118 -20.74 36.95 0.37
CA ALA A 118 -20.94 37.55 1.70
C ALA A 118 -19.61 37.99 2.34
N LEU A 119 -18.51 37.31 2.05
CA LEU A 119 -17.19 37.65 2.60
C LEU A 119 -16.51 38.78 1.83
N SER A 120 -16.74 38.89 0.52
CA SER A 120 -15.91 39.68 -0.41
C SER A 120 -16.39 41.12 -0.65
N GLN A 121 -17.31 41.67 0.17
CA GLN A 121 -17.87 43.01 -0.01
C GLN A 121 -17.63 43.93 1.20
N SER A 122 -17.44 45.23 0.96
CA SER A 122 -17.46 46.26 1.99
C SER A 122 -18.89 46.57 2.44
N SER A 123 -19.05 47.38 3.48
CA SER A 123 -20.37 47.86 3.93
C SER A 123 -21.14 48.64 2.86
N ASP A 124 -20.43 49.22 1.89
CA ASP A 124 -21.01 49.97 0.76
C ASP A 124 -21.25 49.10 -0.48
N GLY A 125 -20.94 47.80 -0.40
CA GLY A 125 -21.10 46.82 -1.48
C GLY A 125 -19.92 46.74 -2.46
N GLU A 126 -18.83 47.47 -2.22
CA GLU A 126 -17.63 47.44 -3.07
C GLU A 126 -16.81 46.16 -2.81
N PRO A 127 -16.23 45.53 -3.85
CA PRO A 127 -15.46 44.31 -3.69
C PRO A 127 -14.13 44.54 -2.93
N LEU A 128 -13.79 43.65 -2.01
CA LEU A 128 -12.52 43.66 -1.28
C LEU A 128 -11.42 43.03 -2.15
N ARG A 129 -10.52 43.86 -2.70
CA ARG A 129 -9.53 43.43 -3.71
C ARG A 129 -8.08 43.52 -3.26
N ASN A 130 -7.85 44.00 -2.04
CA ASN A 130 -6.53 44.30 -1.53
C ASN A 130 -6.33 43.64 -0.16
N LEU A 131 -6.74 42.38 0.01
CA LEU A 131 -6.56 41.69 1.29
C LEU A 131 -5.06 41.50 1.58
N HIS A 132 -4.66 41.81 2.81
CA HIS A 132 -3.33 41.53 3.33
C HIS A 132 -3.45 40.77 4.65
N TRP A 133 -2.82 39.60 4.72
CA TRP A 133 -2.67 38.83 5.94
C TRP A 133 -1.30 38.14 5.98
N ASP A 134 -0.46 38.49 6.96
CA ASP A 134 0.72 37.72 7.34
C ASP A 134 0.37 36.81 8.52
N PRO A 135 0.10 35.51 8.28
CA PRO A 135 -0.26 34.59 9.34
C PRO A 135 1.00 34.04 10.07
N THR A 136 2.18 34.49 9.63
CA THR A 136 3.51 34.08 10.07
C THR A 136 3.84 32.62 9.76
N HIS A 137 4.83 32.06 10.45
CA HIS A 137 5.21 30.65 10.38
C HIS A 137 4.23 29.74 11.14
N ASP A 138 3.47 30.29 12.10
CA ASP A 138 2.49 29.57 12.94
C ASP A 138 1.15 29.41 12.20
N THR A 139 1.18 28.74 11.05
CA THR A 139 0.04 28.57 10.14
C THR A 139 0.08 27.19 9.48
N ALA A 140 -1.05 26.50 9.46
CA ALA A 140 -1.18 25.28 8.66
C ALA A 140 -1.53 25.59 7.21
N ILE A 141 -1.25 24.62 6.34
CA ILE A 141 -1.88 24.50 5.04
C ILE A 141 -2.96 23.42 5.15
N ILE A 142 -4.17 23.75 4.73
CA ILE A 142 -5.34 22.89 4.84
C ILE A 142 -5.97 22.65 3.47
N LEU A 143 -6.84 21.66 3.31
CA LEU A 143 -7.67 21.46 2.13
C LEU A 143 -9.13 21.22 2.50
N PRO A 144 -10.08 21.71 1.68
CA PRO A 144 -11.49 21.43 1.88
C PRO A 144 -11.85 19.99 1.48
N THR A 145 -13.01 19.54 1.94
CA THR A 145 -13.69 18.33 1.44
C THR A 145 -14.92 18.77 0.65
N TYR A 146 -14.93 18.45 -0.65
CA TYR A 146 -16.02 18.83 -1.55
C TYR A 146 -17.37 18.29 -1.06
N GLY A 147 -18.41 19.13 -1.13
CA GLY A 147 -19.74 18.82 -0.62
C GLY A 147 -19.95 19.18 0.86
N PHE A 148 -18.88 19.34 1.63
CA PHE A 148 -18.95 19.82 3.03
C PHE A 148 -18.54 21.28 3.14
N ASN A 149 -17.42 21.65 2.51
CA ASN A 149 -16.85 22.99 2.59
C ASN A 149 -16.09 23.33 1.31
N ASP A 150 -15.78 24.62 1.16
CA ASP A 150 -15.04 25.15 0.02
C ASP A 150 -14.03 26.22 0.48
N VAL A 151 -13.09 26.51 -0.41
CA VAL A 151 -12.03 27.49 -0.18
C VAL A 151 -12.62 28.89 -0.09
N ILE A 152 -12.26 29.61 0.98
CA ILE A 152 -12.55 31.04 1.13
C ILE A 152 -11.30 31.91 1.17
N LEU A 153 -10.12 31.33 1.38
CA LEU A 153 -8.86 32.06 1.45
C LEU A 153 -7.67 31.22 0.97
N LYS A 154 -6.82 31.83 0.12
CA LYS A 154 -5.56 31.25 -0.35
C LYS A 154 -4.40 32.22 -0.16
N THR A 155 -3.21 31.70 0.07
CA THR A 155 -1.96 32.47 0.00
C THR A 155 -1.68 32.89 -1.45
N ASN A 156 -0.86 33.91 -1.64
CA ASN A 156 -0.30 34.27 -2.95
C ASN A 156 1.12 34.84 -2.85
N LYS A 157 1.70 34.88 -1.65
CA LYS A 157 2.96 35.58 -1.39
C LYS A 157 3.79 34.84 -0.35
N ALA A 158 5.08 34.65 -0.60
CA ALA A 158 6.05 34.38 0.45
C ALA A 158 6.39 35.69 1.17
N MET A 159 6.15 35.74 2.49
CA MET A 159 6.35 36.96 3.30
C MET A 159 7.82 37.19 3.68
N ILE A 160 8.72 36.33 3.20
CA ILE A 160 10.18 36.40 3.38
C ILE A 160 10.91 36.17 2.06
N ASP A 161 12.15 36.65 2.00
CA ASP A 161 13.03 36.42 0.86
C ASP A 161 13.51 34.95 0.79
N GLY A 162 13.76 34.47 -0.43
CA GLY A 162 14.34 33.15 -0.69
C GLY A 162 13.34 32.00 -0.85
N TYR A 163 12.03 32.28 -0.85
CA TYR A 163 10.97 31.33 -1.15
C TYR A 163 10.07 31.84 -2.28
N ASP A 164 9.55 30.91 -3.08
CA ASP A 164 8.63 31.21 -4.18
C ASP A 164 7.22 31.48 -3.65
N ASP A 165 6.52 32.39 -4.34
CA ASP A 165 5.10 32.66 -4.13
C ASP A 165 4.28 31.40 -4.50
N GLN A 166 3.30 31.04 -3.66
CA GLN A 166 2.48 29.83 -3.83
C GLN A 166 1.02 30.10 -3.47
N GLU A 167 0.11 29.44 -4.18
CA GLU A 167 -1.32 29.44 -3.89
C GLU A 167 -1.74 28.20 -3.11
N LEU A 168 -1.77 28.34 -1.77
CA LEU A 168 -2.18 27.27 -0.87
C LEU A 168 -3.35 27.72 0.00
N VAL A 169 -4.22 26.79 0.37
CA VAL A 169 -5.45 27.08 1.10
C VAL A 169 -5.15 27.25 2.59
N ILE A 170 -5.67 28.32 3.16
CA ILE A 170 -5.54 28.67 4.59
C ILE A 170 -6.87 29.12 5.21
N GLY A 171 -7.96 29.03 4.46
CA GLY A 171 -9.30 29.32 4.94
C GLY A 171 -10.35 28.54 4.16
N ILE A 172 -11.26 27.89 4.89
CA ILE A 172 -12.40 27.16 4.33
C ILE A 172 -13.69 27.53 5.07
N ALA A 173 -14.83 27.36 4.41
CA ALA A 173 -16.14 27.47 5.04
C ALA A 173 -17.17 26.58 4.36
N GLY A 174 -18.19 26.20 5.11
CA GLY A 174 -19.20 25.29 4.62
C GLY A 174 -20.37 25.11 5.56
N TYR A 175 -21.12 24.04 5.29
CA TYR A 175 -22.31 23.67 6.02
C TYR A 175 -22.18 22.22 6.45
N THR A 176 -22.69 21.92 7.64
CA THR A 176 -22.99 20.55 8.04
C THR A 176 -24.29 20.09 7.36
N SER A 177 -24.60 18.79 7.39
CA SER A 177 -25.82 18.24 6.75
C SER A 177 -27.12 18.85 7.29
N ASN A 178 -27.16 19.30 8.53
CA ASN A 178 -28.32 20.00 9.10
C ASN A 178 -28.31 21.52 8.85
N ASN A 179 -27.45 21.99 7.95
CA ASN A 179 -27.28 23.38 7.52
C ASN A 179 -26.66 24.31 8.59
N SER A 180 -26.01 23.76 9.62
CA SER A 180 -25.20 24.58 10.55
C SER A 180 -23.93 25.07 9.87
N ARG A 181 -23.61 26.34 10.07
CA ARG A 181 -22.49 27.03 9.43
C ARG A 181 -21.20 26.75 10.18
N TYR A 182 -20.11 26.56 9.43
CA TYR A 182 -18.79 26.58 10.03
C TYR A 182 -17.75 27.16 9.09
N ALA A 183 -16.69 27.67 9.69
CA ALA A 183 -15.50 28.12 8.99
C ALA A 183 -14.25 27.71 9.76
N ALA A 184 -13.14 27.59 9.05
CA ALA A 184 -11.85 27.35 9.65
C ALA A 184 -10.80 28.26 9.01
N LEU A 185 -9.99 28.90 9.86
CA LEU A 185 -8.79 29.60 9.45
C LEU A 185 -7.56 28.84 9.95
N ALA A 186 -6.59 28.68 9.07
CA ALA A 186 -5.40 27.89 9.33
C ALA A 186 -4.36 28.58 10.25
N SER A 187 -4.74 29.72 10.82
CA SER A 187 -4.05 30.42 11.91
C SER A 187 -5.05 31.35 12.61
N ASN A 188 -4.66 31.96 13.74
CA ASN A 188 -5.47 32.96 14.43
C ASN A 188 -5.11 34.39 13.96
N PRO A 189 -5.90 35.03 13.08
CA PRO A 189 -5.61 36.38 12.57
C PRO A 189 -5.70 37.45 13.66
N PHE A 190 -6.47 37.21 14.72
CA PHE A 190 -6.62 38.15 15.82
C PHE A 190 -5.34 38.19 16.66
N ARG A 191 -4.71 37.03 16.90
CA ARG A 191 -3.38 36.94 17.49
C ARG A 191 -2.34 37.67 16.66
N THR A 192 -2.26 37.38 15.35
CA THR A 192 -1.22 37.98 14.51
C THR A 192 -1.36 39.50 14.47
N LYS A 193 -2.59 40.02 14.35
CA LYS A 193 -2.85 41.47 14.41
C LYS A 193 -2.46 42.09 15.75
N GLN A 194 -2.76 41.44 16.88
CA GLN A 194 -2.38 41.95 18.20
C GLN A 194 -0.86 42.02 18.37
N ARG A 195 -0.13 41.02 17.88
CA ARG A 195 1.34 40.94 17.99
C ARG A 195 2.06 41.81 16.96
N PHE A 196 1.51 41.87 15.76
CA PHE A 196 2.07 42.54 14.59
C PHE A 196 0.96 43.36 13.93
N PRO A 197 0.80 44.65 14.27
CA PRO A 197 -0.32 45.48 13.81
C PRO A 197 -0.47 45.53 12.28
N ASP A 198 0.65 45.45 11.55
CA ASP A 198 0.66 45.49 10.08
C ASP A 198 0.33 44.14 9.43
N SER A 199 0.19 43.06 10.22
CA SER A 199 -0.11 41.72 9.67
C SER A 199 -1.50 41.61 9.07
N VAL A 200 -2.44 42.52 9.36
CA VAL A 200 -3.81 42.52 8.83
C VAL A 200 -4.20 43.95 8.48
N ASN A 201 -4.51 44.22 7.21
CA ASN A 201 -4.94 45.54 6.78
C ASN A 201 -6.46 45.79 6.95
N ASP A 202 -6.95 46.98 6.62
CA ASP A 202 -8.34 47.37 6.82
C ASP A 202 -9.35 46.56 6.00
N GLU A 203 -9.02 46.23 4.75
CA GLU A 203 -9.88 45.34 3.94
C GLU A 203 -9.93 43.93 4.52
N MET A 204 -8.79 43.39 5.00
CA MET A 204 -8.78 42.10 5.68
C MET A 204 -9.55 42.14 7.00
N ASN A 205 -9.53 43.25 7.75
CA ASN A 205 -10.39 43.42 8.92
C ASN A 205 -11.87 43.42 8.56
N THR A 206 -12.25 44.05 7.45
CA THR A 206 -13.62 44.03 6.93
C THR A 206 -14.02 42.61 6.55
N TRP A 207 -13.14 41.89 5.84
CA TRP A 207 -13.35 40.48 5.48
C TRP A 207 -13.51 39.58 6.72
N LEU A 208 -12.67 39.74 7.75
CA LEU A 208 -12.78 39.01 9.01
C LEU A 208 -14.11 39.30 9.74
N LYS A 209 -14.59 40.54 9.67
CA LYS A 209 -15.90 40.91 10.21
C LYS A 209 -17.02 40.21 9.45
N ASN A 210 -16.96 40.23 8.12
CA ASN A 210 -17.91 39.52 7.27
C ASN A 210 -17.90 38.01 7.56
N LEU A 211 -16.73 37.43 7.83
CA LEU A 211 -16.60 36.02 8.22
C LEU A 211 -17.34 35.73 9.53
N VAL A 212 -17.12 36.53 10.58
CA VAL A 212 -17.81 36.37 11.87
C VAL A 212 -19.32 36.56 11.73
N THR A 213 -19.76 37.56 10.97
CA THR A 213 -21.16 37.79 10.65
C THR A 213 -21.78 36.61 9.91
N TRP A 214 -21.12 36.12 8.86
CA TRP A 214 -21.62 35.01 8.06
C TRP A 214 -21.69 33.73 8.88
N VAL A 215 -20.65 33.39 9.64
CA VAL A 215 -20.62 32.12 10.40
C VAL A 215 -21.64 32.15 11.53
N SER A 216 -21.74 33.23 12.30
CA SER A 216 -22.75 33.35 13.38
C SER A 216 -24.19 33.44 12.85
N GLY A 217 -24.38 33.72 11.56
CA GLY A 217 -25.70 33.89 10.96
C GLY A 217 -26.42 35.18 11.38
N THR A 218 -25.72 36.12 12.03
CA THR A 218 -26.26 37.39 12.52
C THR A 218 -25.21 38.51 12.45
N ASP A 219 -25.64 39.74 12.17
CA ASP A 219 -24.75 40.90 12.12
C ASP A 219 -24.27 41.37 13.50
N ALA A 220 -24.92 40.91 14.58
CA ALA A 220 -24.66 41.35 15.94
C ALA A 220 -24.78 40.17 16.94
N PRO A 221 -23.86 39.19 16.88
CA PRO A 221 -23.84 38.09 17.84
C PRO A 221 -23.75 38.64 19.28
N GLN A 222 -24.57 38.11 20.18
CA GLN A 222 -24.70 38.55 21.56
C GLN A 222 -24.02 37.60 22.54
N ASN A 223 -24.02 36.29 22.27
CA ASN A 223 -23.44 35.27 23.13
C ASN A 223 -22.44 34.43 22.32
N VAL A 224 -21.16 34.46 22.69
CA VAL A 224 -20.11 33.69 22.01
C VAL A 224 -19.39 32.83 23.03
N VAL A 225 -19.17 31.56 22.70
CA VAL A 225 -18.35 30.66 23.51
C VAL A 225 -16.96 30.53 22.87
N LEU A 226 -15.90 30.77 23.66
CA LEU A 226 -14.53 30.43 23.31
C LEU A 226 -14.12 29.17 24.10
N ALA A 227 -13.54 28.20 23.40
CA ALA A 227 -13.04 26.99 24.03
C ALA A 227 -11.75 26.49 23.36
N GLN A 228 -10.84 25.90 24.13
CA GLN A 228 -9.58 25.33 23.65
C GLN A 228 -8.71 26.35 22.90
N LEU A 229 -8.74 27.63 23.27
CA LEU A 229 -7.82 28.66 22.78
C LEU A 229 -6.64 28.77 23.76
N ASP A 230 -5.41 28.91 23.24
CA ASP A 230 -4.25 29.12 24.11
C ASP A 230 -4.24 30.55 24.68
N GLN A 231 -3.58 30.71 25.82
CA GLN A 231 -3.34 32.01 26.45
C GLN A 231 -1.90 32.11 26.96
N SER A 232 -0.96 31.49 26.23
CA SER A 232 0.46 31.49 26.53
C SER A 232 1.14 32.80 26.09
N HIS A 233 2.43 32.94 26.42
CA HIS A 233 3.21 34.09 25.96
C HIS A 233 3.12 34.22 24.44
N TYR A 234 3.41 33.15 23.69
CA TYR A 234 3.47 33.16 22.23
C TYR A 234 2.09 33.17 21.57
N PHE A 235 1.11 32.50 22.18
CA PHE A 235 -0.24 32.35 21.64
C PHE A 235 -1.29 32.94 22.61
N PRO A 236 -1.42 34.28 22.70
CA PRO A 236 -2.46 34.94 23.50
C PRO A 236 -3.84 34.91 22.79
N ASP A 237 -4.25 33.73 22.31
CA ASP A 237 -5.35 33.58 21.37
C ASP A 237 -6.71 33.93 21.99
N ASP A 238 -7.02 33.54 23.24
CA ASP A 238 -8.28 33.91 23.91
C ASP A 238 -8.42 35.43 24.00
N GLN A 239 -7.43 36.10 24.60
CA GLN A 239 -7.47 37.55 24.80
C GLN A 239 -7.51 38.30 23.46
N ALA A 240 -6.72 37.88 22.46
CA ALA A 240 -6.70 38.50 21.14
C ALA A 240 -8.05 38.42 20.46
N THR A 241 -8.63 37.22 20.43
CA THR A 241 -9.93 36.93 19.80
C THR A 241 -11.05 37.69 20.49
N ARG A 242 -11.12 37.60 21.82
CA ARG A 242 -12.09 38.31 22.66
C ARG A 242 -12.06 39.81 22.42
N LYS A 243 -10.86 40.41 22.48
CA LYS A 243 -10.70 41.85 22.28
C LYS A 243 -11.13 42.28 20.88
N TRP A 244 -10.72 41.54 19.86
CA TRP A 244 -11.07 41.88 18.48
C TRP A 244 -12.58 41.82 18.26
N LEU A 245 -13.26 40.79 18.78
CA LEU A 245 -14.72 40.65 18.67
C LEU A 245 -15.46 41.81 19.35
N THR A 246 -15.07 42.19 20.57
CA THR A 246 -15.72 43.30 21.28
C THR A 246 -15.45 44.65 20.61
N ASP A 247 -14.26 44.85 20.05
CA ASP A 247 -13.89 46.12 19.41
C ASP A 247 -14.52 46.30 18.02
N ASN A 248 -14.72 45.21 17.26
CA ASN A 248 -15.07 45.29 15.82
C ASN A 248 -16.46 44.76 15.48
N VAL A 249 -17.03 43.88 16.31
CA VAL A 249 -18.30 43.20 16.04
C VAL A 249 -19.41 43.71 16.96
N ASN A 250 -19.34 43.45 18.26
CA ASN A 250 -20.35 43.88 19.23
C ASN A 250 -19.72 44.13 20.61
N ALA A 251 -19.64 45.40 21.02
CA ALA A 251 -19.05 45.80 22.31
C ALA A 251 -19.82 45.30 23.54
N SER A 252 -21.08 44.87 23.39
CA SER A 252 -21.93 44.36 24.47
C SER A 252 -22.06 42.82 24.47
N MET A 253 -21.28 42.11 23.65
CA MET A 253 -21.34 40.66 23.61
C MET A 253 -20.88 40.03 24.93
N VAL A 254 -21.53 38.93 25.30
CA VAL A 254 -21.16 38.07 26.43
C VAL A 254 -20.28 36.95 25.90
N ILE A 255 -19.08 36.85 26.47
CA ILE A 255 -18.14 35.77 26.20
C ILE A 255 -17.78 35.11 27.53
N ASN A 256 -17.77 33.78 27.60
CA ASN A 256 -17.33 33.05 28.79
C ASN A 256 -15.93 33.47 29.24
N ALA A 257 -15.60 33.25 30.52
CA ALA A 257 -14.25 33.49 30.99
C ALA A 257 -13.28 32.47 30.39
N ASP A 258 -12.00 32.86 30.31
CA ASP A 258 -10.92 32.00 29.81
C ASP A 258 -10.92 30.62 30.51
N ASN A 259 -10.73 29.55 29.73
CA ASN A 259 -10.75 28.14 30.13
C ASN A 259 -12.03 27.60 30.79
N THR A 260 -13.09 28.40 30.98
CA THR A 260 -14.28 27.92 31.72
C THR A 260 -15.17 26.96 30.92
N CYS A 261 -15.02 26.95 29.59
CA CYS A 261 -15.79 26.10 28.67
C CYS A 261 -14.92 25.05 28.00
N ASP A 262 -13.76 24.76 28.58
CA ASP A 262 -12.79 23.81 28.05
C ASP A 262 -13.10 22.37 28.47
N GLY A 263 -12.68 21.41 27.63
CA GLY A 263 -12.80 19.98 27.88
C GLY A 263 -14.24 19.57 28.21
N SER A 264 -14.39 18.90 29.36
CA SER A 264 -15.68 18.41 29.86
C SER A 264 -16.76 19.47 30.06
N GLN A 265 -16.39 20.76 30.20
CA GLN A 265 -17.33 21.84 30.45
C GLN A 265 -17.98 22.39 29.17
N LEU A 266 -17.42 22.08 27.99
CA LEU A 266 -17.87 22.65 26.72
C LEU A 266 -19.37 22.39 26.48
N SER A 267 -19.82 21.15 26.65
CA SER A 267 -21.23 20.78 26.43
C SER A 267 -22.17 21.60 27.34
N GLN A 268 -21.81 21.74 28.62
CA GLN A 268 -22.60 22.50 29.58
C GLN A 268 -22.67 23.99 29.22
N CYS A 269 -21.56 24.58 28.76
CA CYS A 269 -21.55 25.98 28.32
C CYS A 269 -22.48 26.22 27.11
N LEU A 270 -22.51 25.29 26.16
CA LEU A 270 -23.36 25.38 24.97
C LEU A 270 -24.84 25.28 25.35
N GLU A 271 -25.21 24.33 26.21
CA GLU A 271 -26.60 24.14 26.66
C GLU A 271 -27.12 25.30 27.52
N ALA A 272 -26.28 25.81 28.43
CA ALA A 272 -26.69 26.85 29.37
C ALA A 272 -26.93 28.20 28.70
N ASN A 273 -26.22 28.50 27.61
CA ASN A 273 -26.19 29.83 27.02
C ASN A 273 -26.75 29.90 25.60
N ASN A 274 -26.95 28.76 24.92
CA ASN A 274 -27.36 28.68 23.51
C ASN A 274 -26.67 29.75 22.63
N PRO A 275 -25.33 29.72 22.53
CA PRO A 275 -24.55 30.79 21.93
C PRO A 275 -24.83 30.96 20.44
N ASP A 276 -24.62 32.18 19.94
CA ASP A 276 -24.68 32.53 18.52
C ASP A 276 -23.45 31.99 17.73
N LEU A 277 -22.36 31.70 18.43
CA LEU A 277 -21.12 31.19 17.84
C LEU A 277 -20.27 30.45 18.89
N LEU A 278 -19.75 29.29 18.51
CA LEU A 278 -18.63 28.63 19.17
C LEU A 278 -17.34 28.94 18.39
N ILE A 279 -16.31 29.46 19.07
CA ILE A 279 -14.96 29.55 18.51
C ILE A 279 -14.07 28.56 19.25
N VAL A 280 -13.40 27.70 18.49
CA VAL A 280 -12.61 26.59 19.04
C VAL A 280 -11.25 26.48 18.37
N SER A 281 -10.25 26.00 19.12
CA SER A 281 -8.92 25.68 18.59
C SER A 281 -8.45 24.31 19.07
N GLN A 282 -7.22 23.92 18.74
CA GLN A 282 -6.65 22.60 19.02
C GLN A 282 -5.83 22.52 20.31
N LYS A 283 -5.97 23.50 21.22
CA LYS A 283 -5.24 23.54 22.49
C LYS A 283 -5.96 22.70 23.55
N LEU A 284 -5.50 21.48 23.76
CA LEU A 284 -5.97 20.62 24.86
C LEU A 284 -5.25 20.97 26.18
N ASN A 285 -5.99 21.24 27.25
CA ASN A 285 -5.42 21.50 28.57
C ASN A 285 -5.05 20.19 29.30
N ALA A 286 -4.16 20.28 30.27
CA ALA A 286 -3.78 19.14 31.09
C ALA A 286 -5.00 18.63 31.89
N GLY A 287 -5.38 17.37 31.65
CA GLY A 287 -6.52 16.72 32.29
C GLY A 287 -7.81 16.74 31.47
N ASP A 288 -7.87 17.48 30.36
CA ASP A 288 -8.98 17.44 29.42
C ASP A 288 -8.91 16.20 28.53
N SER A 289 -10.09 15.73 28.08
CA SER A 289 -10.23 14.63 27.14
C SER A 289 -10.59 15.15 25.75
N ILE A 290 -9.98 14.57 24.71
CA ILE A 290 -10.35 14.83 23.31
C ILE A 290 -11.83 14.52 23.08
N ASP A 291 -12.33 13.42 23.65
CA ASP A 291 -13.71 12.98 23.47
C ASP A 291 -14.74 13.98 24.02
N ASP A 292 -14.40 14.66 25.12
CA ASP A 292 -15.28 15.67 25.72
C ASP A 292 -15.38 16.91 24.83
N VAL A 293 -14.28 17.34 24.22
CA VAL A 293 -14.26 18.45 23.26
C VAL A 293 -15.04 18.08 22.01
N LEU A 294 -14.81 16.90 21.43
CA LEU A 294 -15.56 16.43 20.26
C LEU A 294 -17.06 16.31 20.55
N LYS A 295 -17.42 15.83 21.74
CA LYS A 295 -18.82 15.79 22.18
C LYS A 295 -19.44 17.18 22.20
N GLY A 296 -18.72 18.18 22.70
CA GLY A 296 -19.17 19.58 22.68
C GLY A 296 -19.31 20.15 21.26
N VAL A 297 -18.35 19.90 20.37
CA VAL A 297 -18.43 20.34 18.96
C VAL A 297 -19.59 19.67 18.22
N ARG A 298 -19.79 18.36 18.42
CA ARG A 298 -20.96 17.62 17.90
C ARG A 298 -22.27 18.17 18.42
N LEU A 299 -22.32 18.52 19.71
CA LEU A 299 -23.49 19.15 20.32
C LEU A 299 -23.78 20.52 19.71
N ALA A 300 -22.73 21.31 19.42
CA ALA A 300 -22.87 22.57 18.72
C ALA A 300 -23.53 22.35 17.35
N PHE A 301 -22.98 21.44 16.54
CA PHE A 301 -23.57 21.10 15.25
C PHE A 301 -24.99 20.57 15.36
N SER A 302 -25.29 19.64 16.27
CA SER A 302 -26.64 19.07 16.44
C SER A 302 -27.69 20.12 16.85
N ASN A 303 -27.27 21.14 17.60
CA ASN A 303 -28.13 22.25 18.03
C ASN A 303 -28.10 23.43 17.05
N ASN A 304 -27.49 23.27 15.86
CA ASN A 304 -27.35 24.31 14.85
C ASN A 304 -26.63 25.58 15.37
N ILE A 305 -25.72 25.40 16.33
CA ILE A 305 -24.79 26.42 16.81
C ILE A 305 -23.61 26.47 15.84
N PRO A 306 -23.34 27.62 15.21
CA PRO A 306 -22.22 27.75 14.27
C PRO A 306 -20.85 27.61 14.94
N VAL A 307 -19.85 27.16 14.17
CA VAL A 307 -18.48 26.93 14.66
C VAL A 307 -17.44 27.66 13.83
N LEU A 308 -16.59 28.46 14.47
CA LEU A 308 -15.39 29.03 13.87
C LEU A 308 -14.14 28.36 14.47
N TYR A 309 -13.44 27.59 13.67
CA TYR A 309 -12.17 27.00 14.06
C TYR A 309 -11.01 27.95 13.75
N LEU A 310 -10.17 28.24 14.73
CA LEU A 310 -8.94 29.01 14.55
C LEU A 310 -7.76 28.12 14.90
N HIS A 311 -6.92 27.79 13.92
CA HIS A 311 -5.79 26.91 14.16
C HIS A 311 -4.73 27.58 15.06
N LEU A 312 -4.12 26.78 15.94
CA LEU A 312 -3.22 27.28 16.99
C LEU A 312 -1.85 27.69 16.42
N ASP A 313 -1.09 26.72 15.91
CA ASP A 313 0.25 26.84 15.36
C ASP A 313 0.33 26.23 13.97
N GLY A 314 1.51 26.00 13.39
CA GLY A 314 1.62 25.36 12.06
C GLY A 314 1.46 23.83 12.06
N GLY A 315 1.46 23.21 13.24
CA GLY A 315 1.46 21.77 13.44
C GLY A 315 0.09 21.20 13.80
N MET A 316 0.01 19.88 13.91
CA MET A 316 -1.20 19.17 14.33
C MET A 316 -1.04 18.61 15.74
N THR A 317 -2.04 18.83 16.59
CA THR A 317 -2.19 18.09 17.85
C THR A 317 -3.16 16.91 17.67
N ASP A 318 -3.23 15.99 18.63
CA ASP A 318 -4.21 14.89 18.61
C ASP A 318 -5.66 15.42 18.59
N LEU A 319 -5.92 16.51 19.34
CA LEU A 319 -7.21 17.20 19.28
C LEU A 319 -7.43 17.84 17.90
N GLY A 320 -6.41 18.45 17.31
CA GLY A 320 -6.47 18.99 15.95
C GLY A 320 -6.84 17.94 14.92
N ASN A 321 -6.21 16.76 14.98
CA ASN A 321 -6.50 15.65 14.08
C ASN A 321 -7.96 15.20 14.20
N ALA A 322 -8.46 15.13 15.42
CA ALA A 322 -9.85 14.76 15.68
C ALA A 322 -10.85 15.82 15.22
N LEU A 323 -10.57 17.10 15.44
CA LEU A 323 -11.41 18.21 14.98
C LEU A 323 -11.44 18.33 13.45
N PHE A 324 -10.29 18.13 12.78
CA PHE A 324 -10.22 18.13 11.32
C PHE A 324 -11.06 17.00 10.72
N ALA A 325 -11.05 15.81 11.34
CA ALA A 325 -11.90 14.71 10.92
C ALA A 325 -13.39 15.06 11.10
N GLU A 326 -13.77 15.66 12.23
CA GLU A 326 -15.15 16.07 12.52
C GLU A 326 -15.64 17.19 11.59
N MET A 327 -14.77 18.11 11.19
CA MET A 327 -15.10 19.27 10.34
C MET A 327 -14.81 19.02 8.85
N HIS A 328 -14.50 17.78 8.46
CA HIS A 328 -14.20 17.39 7.08
C HIS A 328 -13.09 18.24 6.45
N MET A 329 -11.95 18.30 7.12
CA MET A 329 -10.76 19.07 6.72
C MET A 329 -9.55 18.15 6.57
N THR A 330 -8.65 18.48 5.63
CA THR A 330 -7.38 17.78 5.48
C THR A 330 -6.21 18.69 5.81
N TYR A 331 -5.29 18.22 6.65
CA TYR A 331 -4.00 18.88 6.90
C TYR A 331 -3.02 18.52 5.78
N VAL A 332 -2.39 19.52 5.17
CA VAL A 332 -1.38 19.34 4.12
C VAL A 332 0.03 19.49 4.65
N GLY A 333 0.24 20.43 5.57
CA GLY A 333 1.56 20.67 6.13
C GLY A 333 1.73 22.02 6.79
N ASP A 334 2.89 22.18 7.41
CA ASP A 334 3.28 23.39 8.13
C ASP A 334 3.76 24.49 7.16
N ASN A 335 3.42 25.74 7.46
CA ASN A 335 3.92 26.94 6.79
C ASN A 335 5.25 27.46 7.38
N TYR A 336 5.88 26.71 8.29
CA TYR A 336 7.04 27.11 9.08
C TYR A 336 8.16 27.79 8.28
N TRP A 337 8.58 27.15 7.18
CA TRP A 337 9.71 27.59 6.36
C TRP A 337 9.33 28.66 5.33
N ARG A 338 8.22 28.45 4.63
CA ARG A 338 7.81 29.27 3.47
C ARG A 338 7.19 30.61 3.89
N LYS A 339 6.55 30.65 5.07
CA LYS A 339 5.85 31.82 5.62
C LYS A 339 4.96 32.49 4.57
N LEU A 340 4.13 31.67 3.93
CA LEU A 340 3.17 32.12 2.93
C LEU A 340 2.05 32.92 3.60
N GLY A 341 1.61 33.98 2.93
CA GLY A 341 0.52 34.85 3.34
C GLY A 341 -0.20 35.45 2.14
N LEU A 342 -0.97 36.51 2.40
CA LEU A 342 -1.70 37.27 1.40
C LEU A 342 -1.11 38.67 1.26
N SER A 343 -0.91 39.09 0.02
CA SER A 343 -0.56 40.46 -0.31
C SER A 343 -1.30 40.89 -1.56
N ASN A 344 -2.03 42.01 -1.46
CA ASN A 344 -2.88 42.56 -2.52
C ASN A 344 -3.82 41.49 -3.14
N TRP A 345 -4.42 40.66 -2.29
CA TRP A 345 -5.18 39.49 -2.76
C TRP A 345 -6.65 39.85 -3.03
N ASP A 346 -7.16 39.46 -4.20
CA ASP A 346 -8.53 39.74 -4.63
C ASP A 346 -9.51 38.67 -4.13
N SER A 347 -10.42 39.03 -3.22
CA SER A 347 -11.36 38.08 -2.63
C SER A 347 -12.48 37.61 -3.57
N THR A 348 -12.64 38.26 -4.72
CA THR A 348 -13.63 37.86 -5.72
C THR A 348 -13.13 36.75 -6.64
N GLN A 349 -11.83 36.46 -6.66
CA GLN A 349 -11.24 35.49 -7.59
C GLN A 349 -11.73 34.06 -7.40
N LEU A 350 -12.19 33.70 -6.19
CA LEU A 350 -12.72 32.37 -5.86
C LEU A 350 -14.19 32.16 -6.27
N ILE A 351 -14.90 33.23 -6.66
CA ILE A 351 -16.32 33.16 -7.05
C ILE A 351 -16.44 32.44 -8.40
N ASN A 352 -17.45 31.58 -8.52
CA ASN A 352 -17.72 30.71 -9.68
C ASN A 352 -16.61 29.69 -9.97
N GLN A 353 -15.78 29.36 -8.97
CA GLN A 353 -14.80 28.29 -9.10
C GLN A 353 -15.35 26.97 -8.56
N VAL A 354 -15.27 25.93 -9.38
CA VAL A 354 -15.41 24.52 -8.96
C VAL A 354 -14.00 23.92 -8.95
N PRO A 355 -13.63 23.10 -7.95
CA PRO A 355 -12.31 22.49 -7.92
C PRO A 355 -11.99 21.70 -9.20
N ASP A 356 -10.77 21.82 -9.72
CA ASP A 356 -10.37 21.24 -11.01
C ASP A 356 -10.61 19.72 -11.09
N ASN A 357 -10.36 19.00 -9.99
CA ASN A 357 -10.63 17.58 -9.92
C ASN A 357 -12.12 17.26 -10.09
N ILE A 358 -13.03 18.09 -9.54
CA ILE A 358 -14.47 17.92 -9.71
C ILE A 358 -14.89 18.24 -11.14
N VAL A 359 -14.31 19.27 -11.77
CA VAL A 359 -14.53 19.58 -13.20
C VAL A 359 -14.13 18.40 -14.09
N GLN A 360 -12.97 17.80 -13.83
CA GLN A 360 -12.48 16.63 -14.55
C GLN A 360 -13.39 15.41 -14.33
N GLN A 361 -13.85 15.18 -13.10
CA GLN A 361 -14.80 14.11 -12.79
C GLN A 361 -16.15 14.30 -13.50
N GLN A 362 -16.73 15.50 -13.48
CA GLN A 362 -17.97 15.79 -14.22
C GLN A 362 -17.78 15.62 -15.73
N SER A 363 -16.59 15.96 -16.26
CA SER A 363 -16.26 15.73 -17.66
C SER A 363 -16.21 14.24 -18.00
N LEU A 364 -15.61 13.41 -17.14
CA LEU A 364 -15.66 11.95 -17.28
C LEU A 364 -17.09 11.41 -17.25
N LEU A 365 -17.92 11.85 -16.29
CA LEU A 365 -19.33 11.42 -16.21
C LEU A 365 -20.10 11.81 -17.47
N GLN A 366 -19.90 13.02 -17.98
CA GLN A 366 -20.54 13.47 -19.21
C GLN A 366 -20.15 12.58 -20.40
N ARG A 367 -18.86 12.23 -20.54
CA ARG A 367 -18.39 11.31 -21.58
C ARG A 367 -18.98 9.91 -21.46
N LEU A 368 -19.12 9.40 -20.24
CA LEU A 368 -19.79 8.11 -19.98
C LEU A 368 -21.28 8.13 -20.34
N LYS A 369 -21.94 9.30 -20.25
CA LYS A 369 -23.34 9.51 -20.61
C LYS A 369 -23.56 9.55 -22.12
N ASP A 370 -22.79 10.36 -22.83
CA ASP A 370 -23.04 10.68 -24.24
C ASP A 370 -22.08 10.03 -25.26
N ASP A 371 -21.15 9.18 -24.78
CA ASP A 371 -20.08 8.57 -25.57
C ASP A 371 -19.25 9.61 -26.35
N SER A 372 -19.02 10.79 -25.76
CA SER A 372 -18.15 11.83 -26.32
C SER A 372 -16.64 11.57 -26.10
N PHE A 373 -16.25 10.32 -25.83
CA PHE A 373 -14.83 9.95 -25.77
C PHE A 373 -14.20 10.00 -27.16
N THR A 374 -12.97 10.51 -27.23
CA THR A 374 -12.09 10.37 -28.40
C THR A 374 -11.02 9.31 -28.20
N VAL A 375 -11.04 8.61 -27.06
CA VAL A 375 -10.13 7.51 -26.73
C VAL A 375 -10.02 6.49 -27.86
N ASP A 376 -8.79 6.11 -28.21
CA ASP A 376 -8.51 4.98 -29.11
C ASP A 376 -7.74 3.88 -28.38
N LEU A 377 -8.49 2.89 -27.87
CA LEU A 377 -7.96 1.73 -27.16
C LEU A 377 -7.01 0.87 -28.03
N ASN A 378 -7.08 0.96 -29.36
CA ASN A 378 -6.20 0.18 -30.24
C ASN A 378 -4.75 0.66 -30.24
N THR A 379 -4.52 1.90 -29.79
CA THR A 379 -3.16 2.46 -29.65
C THR A 379 -2.48 2.01 -28.36
N CYS A 380 -3.22 1.49 -27.39
CA CYS A 380 -2.66 0.92 -26.17
C CYS A 380 -1.86 -0.34 -26.49
N ASP A 381 -0.74 -0.54 -25.81
CA ASP A 381 -0.01 -1.81 -25.81
C ASP A 381 -0.71 -2.82 -24.86
N ASP A 382 -0.01 -3.84 -24.36
CA ASP A 382 -0.63 -4.84 -23.47
C ASP A 382 -0.83 -4.34 -22.02
N LYS A 383 -0.16 -3.27 -21.61
CA LYS A 383 -0.07 -2.82 -20.20
C LYS A 383 -0.29 -1.33 -20.00
N SER A 384 -0.15 -0.53 -21.05
CA SER A 384 -0.14 0.92 -21.00
C SER A 384 -0.78 1.51 -22.25
N CYS A 385 -1.26 2.73 -22.10
CA CYS A 385 -1.82 3.51 -23.19
C CYS A 385 -0.94 4.74 -23.41
N PRO A 386 -0.44 4.97 -24.63
CA PRO A 386 0.37 6.15 -24.91
C PRO A 386 -0.50 7.42 -24.95
N ALA A 387 0.11 8.60 -24.95
CA ALA A 387 -0.62 9.87 -24.86
C ALA A 387 -1.65 10.06 -26.00
N GLU A 388 -1.31 9.63 -27.22
CA GLU A 388 -2.20 9.67 -28.38
C GLU A 388 -3.48 8.83 -28.25
N SER A 389 -3.55 7.93 -27.26
CA SER A 389 -4.77 7.18 -26.93
C SER A 389 -5.84 8.05 -26.27
N ASN A 390 -5.49 9.25 -25.78
CA ASN A 390 -6.30 10.14 -24.94
C ASN A 390 -6.80 9.53 -23.62
N MET A 391 -6.32 8.35 -23.22
CA MET A 391 -6.73 7.70 -21.97
C MET A 391 -6.38 8.51 -20.72
N ASP A 392 -5.20 9.14 -20.69
CA ASP A 392 -4.77 9.94 -19.54
C ASP A 392 -5.70 11.14 -19.29
N GLU A 393 -5.90 11.94 -20.33
CA GLU A 393 -6.68 13.19 -20.26
C GLU A 393 -8.19 12.95 -20.11
N GLU A 394 -8.76 11.97 -20.83
CA GLU A 394 -10.20 11.75 -20.84
C GLU A 394 -10.70 10.77 -19.78
N PHE A 395 -9.83 9.88 -19.26
CA PHE A 395 -10.24 8.83 -18.31
C PHE A 395 -9.40 8.80 -17.03
N TYR A 396 -8.09 8.55 -17.10
CA TYR A 396 -7.30 8.17 -15.94
C TYR A 396 -7.19 9.27 -14.88
N ILE A 397 -7.03 10.53 -15.25
CA ILE A 397 -6.92 11.62 -14.26
C ILE A 397 -8.17 11.66 -13.37
N ALA A 398 -9.36 11.67 -13.97
CA ALA A 398 -10.63 11.71 -13.25
C ALA A 398 -10.90 10.39 -12.50
N ALA A 399 -10.72 9.24 -13.14
CA ALA A 399 -10.97 7.94 -12.54
C ALA A 399 -10.04 7.67 -11.34
N ASN A 400 -8.75 8.01 -11.44
CA ASN A 400 -7.81 7.89 -10.33
C ASN A 400 -8.14 8.86 -9.19
N SER A 401 -8.62 10.07 -9.49
CA SER A 401 -9.08 11.02 -8.46
C SER A 401 -10.25 10.44 -7.66
N ILE A 402 -11.26 9.88 -8.36
CA ILE A 402 -12.41 9.20 -7.72
C ILE A 402 -11.93 8.02 -6.88
N ARG A 403 -11.13 7.14 -7.48
CA ARG A 403 -10.60 5.94 -6.82
C ARG A 403 -9.86 6.30 -5.54
N SER A 404 -8.94 7.26 -5.61
CA SER A 404 -8.10 7.64 -4.46
C SER A 404 -8.95 8.18 -3.30
N HIS A 405 -9.96 8.99 -3.60
CA HIS A 405 -10.87 9.53 -2.60
C HIS A 405 -11.74 8.44 -1.96
N LEU A 406 -12.39 7.60 -2.77
CA LEU A 406 -13.22 6.49 -2.27
C LEU A 406 -12.38 5.49 -1.47
N THR A 407 -11.18 5.16 -1.92
CA THR A 407 -10.23 4.28 -1.21
C THR A 407 -9.86 4.84 0.17
N SER A 408 -9.64 6.15 0.28
CA SER A 408 -9.34 6.83 1.54
C SER A 408 -10.51 6.70 2.53
N LEU A 409 -11.73 6.96 2.08
CA LEU A 409 -12.94 6.82 2.90
C LEU A 409 -13.19 5.35 3.29
N ASP A 410 -13.02 4.42 2.35
CA ASP A 410 -13.28 2.99 2.55
C ASP A 410 -12.31 2.38 3.59
N SER A 411 -11.03 2.74 3.50
CA SER A 411 -10.01 2.29 4.48
C SER A 411 -10.26 2.79 5.90
N LYS A 412 -10.94 3.94 6.03
CA LYS A 412 -11.38 4.53 7.31
C LYS A 412 -12.73 3.99 7.78
N LYS A 413 -13.38 3.11 6.98
CA LYS A 413 -14.71 2.55 7.23
C LYS A 413 -15.78 3.63 7.39
N VAL A 414 -15.71 4.70 6.60
CA VAL A 414 -16.76 5.74 6.61
C VAL A 414 -18.04 5.13 6.03
N ASP A 415 -19.10 5.05 6.83
CA ASP A 415 -20.36 4.46 6.36
C ASP A 415 -21.18 5.51 5.59
N LEU A 416 -20.95 5.55 4.27
CA LEU A 416 -21.58 6.54 3.39
C LEU A 416 -23.11 6.50 3.49
N PHE A 417 -23.73 5.32 3.61
CA PHE A 417 -25.18 5.16 3.45
C PHE A 417 -25.98 5.24 4.76
N THR A 418 -25.33 5.58 5.88
CA THR A 418 -26.01 5.79 7.17
C THR A 418 -26.18 7.26 7.55
N THR A 419 -25.61 8.18 6.76
CA THR A 419 -25.76 9.62 6.95
C THR A 419 -26.35 10.27 5.69
N ASP A 420 -26.83 11.51 5.80
CA ASP A 420 -27.25 12.30 4.63
C ASP A 420 -26.05 12.97 3.91
N ASP A 421 -24.84 12.85 4.47
CA ASP A 421 -23.62 13.43 3.90
C ASP A 421 -23.12 12.63 2.67
N TYR A 422 -22.02 13.08 2.07
CA TYR A 422 -21.33 12.39 0.97
C TYR A 422 -22.24 12.07 -0.24
N GLU A 423 -23.26 12.92 -0.51
CA GLU A 423 -24.20 12.72 -1.63
C GLU A 423 -23.45 12.58 -2.96
N TYR A 424 -22.38 13.35 -3.17
CA TYR A 424 -21.57 13.30 -4.37
C TYR A 424 -20.86 11.95 -4.55
N GLU A 425 -20.19 11.46 -3.51
CA GLU A 425 -19.50 10.17 -3.51
C GLU A 425 -20.47 9.01 -3.71
N LYS A 426 -21.65 9.06 -3.09
CA LYS A 426 -22.70 8.06 -3.29
C LYS A 426 -23.15 7.99 -4.74
N LEU A 427 -23.33 9.13 -5.41
CA LEU A 427 -23.73 9.17 -6.83
C LEU A 427 -22.68 8.52 -7.73
N LEU A 428 -21.40 8.81 -7.51
CA LEU A 428 -20.29 8.20 -8.24
C LEU A 428 -20.25 6.68 -8.03
N LEU A 429 -20.37 6.25 -6.78
CA LEU A 429 -20.33 4.84 -6.40
C LEU A 429 -21.54 4.05 -6.94
N LEU A 430 -22.75 4.60 -6.83
CA LEU A 430 -23.97 3.93 -7.30
C LEU A 430 -24.03 3.84 -8.82
N LEU A 431 -23.46 4.81 -9.55
CA LEU A 431 -23.27 4.71 -10.99
C LEU A 431 -22.36 3.53 -11.35
N ALA A 432 -21.25 3.36 -10.62
CA ALA A 432 -20.34 2.24 -10.81
C ALA A 432 -21.00 0.89 -10.47
N ASP A 433 -21.80 0.83 -9.39
CA ASP A 433 -22.56 -0.36 -9.01
C ASP A 433 -23.60 -0.76 -10.07
N HIS A 434 -24.24 0.23 -10.70
CA HIS A 434 -25.17 0.03 -11.80
C HIS A 434 -24.45 -0.54 -13.03
N TYR A 435 -23.38 0.12 -13.51
CA TYR A 435 -22.61 -0.39 -14.64
C TYR A 435 -22.03 -1.78 -14.39
N ARG A 436 -21.66 -2.11 -13.15
CA ARG A 436 -21.21 -3.45 -12.75
C ARG A 436 -22.20 -4.56 -13.10
N GLN A 437 -23.50 -4.27 -13.10
CA GLN A 437 -24.53 -5.27 -13.40
C GLN A 437 -24.56 -5.67 -14.88
N ASP A 438 -24.08 -4.80 -15.77
CA ASP A 438 -24.06 -5.02 -17.22
C ASP A 438 -22.72 -5.58 -17.72
N VAL A 439 -21.70 -5.66 -16.87
CA VAL A 439 -20.37 -6.16 -17.23
C VAL A 439 -20.43 -7.61 -17.71
N GLN A 440 -19.84 -7.87 -18.88
CA GLN A 440 -19.67 -9.22 -19.44
C GLN A 440 -18.21 -9.40 -19.86
N TYR A 441 -17.58 -10.48 -19.38
CA TYR A 441 -16.19 -10.82 -19.72
C TYR A 441 -16.13 -12.00 -20.71
N PRO A 442 -15.07 -12.12 -21.52
CA PRO A 442 -13.98 -11.14 -21.68
C PRO A 442 -14.36 -9.96 -22.59
N MET A 443 -13.67 -8.84 -22.39
CA MET A 443 -13.66 -7.67 -23.27
C MET A 443 -12.27 -7.49 -23.88
N GLY A 444 -12.18 -6.77 -25.00
CA GLY A 444 -10.90 -6.47 -25.62
C GLY A 444 -10.90 -5.26 -26.54
N LYS A 445 -9.71 -4.70 -26.75
CA LYS A 445 -9.51 -3.55 -27.63
C LYS A 445 -9.88 -3.93 -29.08
N GLY A 446 -10.69 -3.09 -29.71
CA GLY A 446 -11.14 -3.28 -31.09
C GLY A 446 -12.22 -4.34 -31.31
N VAL A 447 -12.71 -5.01 -30.26
CA VAL A 447 -13.82 -5.97 -30.34
C VAL A 447 -15.00 -5.56 -29.46
N THR A 448 -14.75 -5.07 -28.25
CA THR A 448 -15.78 -4.47 -27.39
C THR A 448 -15.99 -3.02 -27.79
N GLU A 449 -17.25 -2.58 -27.85
CA GLU A 449 -17.57 -1.16 -28.04
C GLU A 449 -16.87 -0.33 -26.97
N ARG A 450 -16.22 0.76 -27.38
CA ARG A 450 -15.36 1.57 -26.49
C ARG A 450 -16.11 2.02 -25.24
N ILE A 451 -17.35 2.45 -25.39
CA ILE A 451 -18.17 2.93 -24.28
C ILE A 451 -18.45 1.83 -23.25
N ASP A 452 -18.72 0.61 -23.69
CA ASP A 452 -18.98 -0.53 -22.80
C ASP A 452 -17.70 -0.91 -22.05
N PHE A 453 -16.55 -0.90 -22.74
CA PHE A 453 -15.25 -1.09 -22.12
C PHE A 453 -15.00 -0.04 -21.03
N LEU A 454 -15.16 1.25 -21.35
CA LEU A 454 -14.87 2.35 -20.41
C LEU A 454 -15.88 2.43 -19.25
N ARG A 455 -17.14 2.03 -19.44
CA ARG A 455 -18.12 1.92 -18.34
C ARG A 455 -17.78 0.78 -17.38
N SER A 456 -17.41 -0.39 -17.91
CA SER A 456 -16.89 -1.48 -17.07
C SER A 456 -15.62 -1.04 -16.34
N TYR A 457 -14.70 -0.40 -17.06
CA TYR A 457 -13.44 0.04 -16.49
C TYR A 457 -13.65 1.12 -15.43
N TYR A 458 -14.59 2.05 -15.60
CA TYR A 458 -14.98 2.99 -14.56
C TYR A 458 -15.47 2.28 -13.30
N SER A 459 -16.25 1.21 -13.46
CA SER A 459 -16.75 0.44 -12.32
C SER A 459 -15.60 -0.12 -11.47
N ASP A 460 -14.52 -0.60 -12.09
CA ASP A 460 -13.33 -1.08 -11.35
C ASP A 460 -12.69 0.03 -10.50
N TYR A 461 -12.70 1.29 -10.97
CA TYR A 461 -12.09 2.42 -10.26
C TYR A 461 -12.95 2.95 -9.11
N ALA A 462 -14.24 2.61 -9.07
CA ALA A 462 -15.17 3.06 -8.04
C ALA A 462 -15.76 1.84 -7.30
N VAL A 463 -14.97 1.29 -6.38
CA VAL A 463 -15.32 0.16 -5.50
C VAL A 463 -15.29 0.61 -4.05
N TYR A 464 -16.25 0.15 -3.24
CA TYR A 464 -16.37 0.48 -1.83
C TYR A 464 -16.96 -0.70 -1.07
N ASN A 465 -16.23 -1.26 -0.08
CA ASN A 465 -16.69 -2.47 0.60
C ASN A 465 -17.13 -2.24 2.06
N SER A 466 -16.81 -1.12 2.71
CA SER A 466 -17.26 -0.77 4.06
C SER A 466 -18.71 -0.29 4.07
N ARG A 467 -19.62 -1.18 3.68
CA ARG A 467 -21.05 -0.93 3.56
C ARG A 467 -21.85 -2.23 3.76
N VAL A 468 -23.10 -2.09 4.16
CA VAL A 468 -24.01 -3.22 4.47
C VAL A 468 -24.74 -3.78 3.25
N TYR A 469 -24.83 -3.04 2.16
CA TYR A 469 -25.43 -3.52 0.92
C TYR A 469 -24.51 -3.19 -0.24
N ASN A 470 -24.16 -4.19 -1.04
CA ASN A 470 -23.46 -4.04 -2.31
C ASN A 470 -23.87 -5.23 -3.18
N ALA A 471 -24.39 -5.00 -4.38
CA ALA A 471 -24.86 -6.09 -5.23
C ALA A 471 -23.67 -6.93 -5.71
N ALA A 472 -23.89 -8.25 -5.84
CA ALA A 472 -22.91 -9.11 -6.48
C ALA A 472 -22.72 -8.68 -7.94
N GLN A 473 -21.47 -8.58 -8.40
CA GLN A 473 -21.21 -8.43 -9.83
C GLN A 473 -21.54 -9.75 -10.53
N PRO A 474 -22.44 -9.76 -11.55
CA PRO A 474 -22.90 -11.02 -12.15
C PRO A 474 -21.80 -11.81 -12.86
N SER A 475 -20.91 -11.12 -13.58
CA SER A 475 -19.78 -11.72 -14.28
C SER A 475 -18.47 -11.33 -13.62
N LEU A 476 -17.78 -12.29 -13.01
CA LEU A 476 -16.42 -12.15 -12.50
C LEU A 476 -15.37 -12.70 -13.48
N GLY A 477 -15.81 -13.12 -14.66
CA GLY A 477 -14.95 -13.60 -15.74
C GLY A 477 -14.08 -14.77 -15.27
N ASN A 478 -12.79 -14.73 -15.57
CA ASN A 478 -11.89 -15.82 -15.17
C ASN A 478 -11.31 -15.67 -13.74
N PHE A 479 -11.72 -14.65 -12.97
CA PHE A 479 -11.43 -14.60 -11.53
C PHE A 479 -12.27 -15.65 -10.77
N SER A 480 -13.57 -15.68 -11.02
CA SER A 480 -14.50 -16.68 -10.46
C SER A 480 -15.64 -16.99 -11.42
N THR A 481 -15.83 -18.28 -11.68
CA THR A 481 -16.80 -18.88 -12.61
C THR A 481 -17.85 -19.71 -11.88
N LYS A 482 -17.67 -19.94 -10.57
CA LYS A 482 -18.54 -20.78 -9.75
C LYS A 482 -19.82 -20.05 -9.32
N SER A 483 -20.92 -20.80 -9.30
CA SER A 483 -22.14 -20.37 -8.63
C SER A 483 -22.05 -20.68 -7.13
N PHE A 484 -22.50 -19.74 -6.31
CA PHE A 484 -22.49 -19.86 -4.85
C PHE A 484 -23.88 -20.11 -4.25
N GLU A 485 -24.91 -20.37 -5.07
CA GLU A 485 -26.30 -20.53 -4.60
C GLU A 485 -26.47 -21.61 -3.52
N ASN A 486 -25.68 -22.69 -3.59
CA ASN A 486 -25.75 -23.81 -2.66
C ASN A 486 -24.61 -23.84 -1.64
N VAL A 487 -23.78 -22.79 -1.59
CA VAL A 487 -22.66 -22.72 -0.66
C VAL A 487 -23.15 -22.23 0.70
N PRO A 488 -23.01 -23.03 1.78
CA PRO A 488 -23.48 -22.62 3.10
C PRO A 488 -22.64 -21.50 3.68
N LEU A 489 -23.31 -20.55 4.32
CA LEU A 489 -22.69 -19.52 5.13
C LEU A 489 -22.53 -20.02 6.56
N VAL A 490 -21.38 -19.74 7.16
CA VAL A 490 -20.94 -20.25 8.46
C VAL A 490 -20.43 -19.11 9.34
N SER A 491 -20.31 -19.41 10.64
CA SER A 491 -19.59 -18.60 11.61
C SER A 491 -18.39 -19.37 12.12
N LYS A 492 -17.22 -18.74 12.13
CA LYS A 492 -15.96 -19.35 12.59
C LYS A 492 -15.19 -18.38 13.48
N THR A 493 -14.71 -18.90 14.61
CA THR A 493 -13.67 -18.24 15.41
C THR A 493 -12.33 -18.79 14.95
N ILE A 494 -11.40 -17.89 14.63
CA ILE A 494 -10.10 -18.18 14.06
C ILE A 494 -9.05 -17.54 14.95
N ALA A 495 -8.18 -18.38 15.51
CA ALA A 495 -6.99 -17.94 16.22
C ALA A 495 -5.81 -17.93 15.24
N LEU A 496 -5.08 -16.81 15.21
CA LEU A 496 -3.90 -16.61 14.39
C LEU A 496 -2.76 -16.12 15.26
N GLU A 497 -1.56 -16.60 15.01
CA GLU A 497 -0.35 -15.92 15.46
C GLU A 497 -0.02 -14.84 14.43
N SER A 498 0.12 -13.59 14.89
CA SER A 498 0.34 -12.47 13.98
C SER A 498 1.67 -12.61 13.25
N LYS A 499 1.67 -12.30 11.95
CA LYS A 499 2.88 -12.15 11.14
C LYS A 499 2.73 -10.93 10.25
N ARG A 500 3.77 -10.10 10.20
CA ARG A 500 3.84 -8.88 9.41
C ARG A 500 3.45 -9.14 7.96
N ASN A 501 2.82 -8.13 7.38
CA ASN A 501 2.10 -8.18 6.11
C ASN A 501 0.73 -8.82 6.28
N PHE A 502 0.58 -10.13 6.16
CA PHE A 502 -0.71 -10.80 6.40
C PHE A 502 -0.60 -12.32 6.57
N ARG A 503 -1.72 -12.92 6.99
CA ARG A 503 -2.01 -14.36 7.02
C ARG A 503 -3.37 -14.60 6.39
N SER A 504 -3.56 -15.70 5.68
CA SER A 504 -4.90 -16.12 5.28
C SER A 504 -5.77 -16.46 6.50
N ALA A 505 -7.01 -15.93 6.51
CA ALA A 505 -8.04 -16.33 7.46
C ALA A 505 -8.59 -17.73 7.13
N GLY A 506 -8.45 -18.21 5.89
CA GLY A 506 -8.95 -19.51 5.45
C GLY A 506 -10.49 -19.57 5.38
N VAL A 507 -11.12 -18.42 5.16
CA VAL A 507 -12.56 -18.26 4.93
C VAL A 507 -12.76 -17.36 3.70
N TYR A 508 -13.95 -17.44 3.11
CA TYR A 508 -14.27 -16.79 1.84
C TYR A 508 -15.50 -15.90 1.98
N ALA A 509 -15.46 -14.68 1.45
CA ALA A 509 -16.62 -13.82 1.35
C ALA A 509 -17.35 -14.06 0.02
N LEU A 510 -18.63 -14.41 0.07
CA LEU A 510 -19.42 -14.57 -1.15
C LEU A 510 -19.73 -13.19 -1.76
N PRO A 511 -19.72 -13.05 -3.10
CA PRO A 511 -20.10 -11.80 -3.78
C PRO A 511 -21.46 -11.28 -3.30
N GLY A 512 -21.51 -9.99 -2.96
CA GLY A 512 -22.71 -9.29 -2.50
C GLY A 512 -23.29 -9.75 -1.16
N LYS A 513 -22.56 -10.59 -0.38
CA LYS A 513 -22.97 -10.98 0.98
C LYS A 513 -22.13 -10.23 2.01
N THR A 514 -22.82 -9.62 2.97
CA THR A 514 -22.18 -8.86 4.04
C THR A 514 -21.55 -9.80 5.05
N ILE A 515 -20.23 -9.74 5.19
CA ILE A 515 -19.52 -10.44 6.26
C ILE A 515 -19.51 -9.56 7.52
N LYS A 516 -19.39 -10.21 8.67
CA LYS A 516 -19.19 -9.56 9.95
C LYS A 516 -17.94 -10.12 10.61
N VAL A 517 -17.07 -9.23 11.07
CA VAL A 517 -15.81 -9.60 11.72
C VAL A 517 -15.75 -8.94 13.09
N THR A 518 -15.63 -9.74 14.15
CA THR A 518 -15.45 -9.26 15.53
C THR A 518 -14.06 -9.65 16.02
N ARG A 519 -13.31 -8.71 16.59
CA ARG A 519 -12.06 -9.02 17.32
C ARG A 519 -12.33 -9.36 18.77
N LEU A 520 -11.86 -10.52 19.21
CA LEU A 520 -12.18 -11.12 20.50
C LEU A 520 -11.03 -11.04 21.52
N ASP A 521 -9.78 -11.01 21.06
CA ASP A 521 -8.62 -10.78 21.92
C ASP A 521 -8.49 -9.31 22.34
N ASN A 522 -7.56 -9.05 23.26
CA ASN A 522 -7.23 -7.72 23.75
C ASN A 522 -5.73 -7.39 23.65
N ASN A 523 -5.01 -8.05 22.73
CA ASN A 523 -3.56 -7.87 22.58
C ASN A 523 -3.22 -6.62 21.77
N ASP A 524 -2.06 -6.02 22.05
CA ASP A 524 -1.61 -4.79 21.39
C ASP A 524 -0.93 -5.12 20.05
N VAL A 525 -1.74 -5.32 19.02
CA VAL A 525 -1.31 -5.57 17.64
C VAL A 525 -2.30 -4.93 16.67
N ALA A 526 -1.82 -4.12 15.73
CA ALA A 526 -2.69 -3.56 14.71
C ALA A 526 -3.17 -4.71 13.81
N THR A 527 -4.48 -4.85 13.70
CA THR A 527 -5.12 -5.93 12.93
C THR A 527 -6.06 -5.31 11.92
N SER A 528 -5.98 -5.74 10.67
CA SER A 528 -6.93 -5.31 9.63
C SER A 528 -7.32 -6.46 8.70
N ILE A 529 -8.48 -6.33 8.05
CA ILE A 529 -9.05 -7.35 7.14
C ILE A 529 -8.91 -6.88 5.70
N ALA A 530 -8.60 -7.77 4.77
CA ALA A 530 -8.64 -7.49 3.34
C ALA A 530 -9.27 -8.66 2.56
N PHE A 531 -9.82 -8.34 1.39
CA PHE A 531 -10.27 -9.31 0.40
C PHE A 531 -9.13 -9.57 -0.60
N ASN A 532 -8.87 -10.83 -0.90
CA ASN A 532 -7.96 -11.32 -1.93
C ASN A 532 -6.48 -10.91 -1.77
N THR A 533 -5.63 -11.39 -2.67
CA THR A 533 -4.16 -11.19 -2.66
C THR A 533 -3.60 -10.79 -4.03
N LEU A 534 -4.45 -10.65 -5.05
CA LEU A 534 -4.05 -10.40 -6.43
C LEU A 534 -3.53 -8.98 -6.63
N ARG A 535 -2.43 -8.85 -7.37
CA ARG A 535 -1.91 -7.55 -7.80
C ARG A 535 -2.66 -7.07 -9.04
N SER A 536 -2.89 -5.76 -9.17
CA SER A 536 -3.77 -5.19 -10.20
C SER A 536 -3.28 -5.42 -11.64
N GLY A 537 -1.99 -5.62 -11.86
CA GLY A 537 -1.44 -5.99 -13.16
C GLY A 537 -1.71 -7.45 -13.56
N ALA A 538 -2.35 -8.25 -12.69
CA ALA A 538 -2.85 -9.58 -13.06
C ALA A 538 -4.08 -9.50 -13.97
N THR A 539 -4.72 -8.33 -14.07
CA THR A 539 -5.71 -8.03 -15.11
C THR A 539 -4.97 -7.39 -16.28
N HIS A 540 -5.13 -7.97 -17.48
CA HIS A 540 -4.38 -7.58 -18.68
C HIS A 540 -5.30 -6.84 -19.65
N GLU A 541 -5.94 -5.78 -19.16
CA GLU A 541 -7.12 -5.18 -19.82
C GLU A 541 -6.90 -4.73 -21.27
N PHE A 542 -5.67 -4.46 -21.68
CA PHE A 542 -5.32 -4.03 -23.03
C PHE A 542 -4.67 -5.12 -23.89
N SER A 543 -4.52 -6.35 -23.38
CA SER A 543 -3.89 -7.43 -24.14
C SER A 543 -4.87 -8.10 -25.11
N GLY A 544 -4.51 -8.12 -26.40
CA GLY A 544 -5.29 -8.81 -27.43
C GLY A 544 -6.78 -8.43 -27.49
N ASN A 545 -7.61 -9.39 -27.90
CA ASN A 545 -9.05 -9.20 -28.12
C ASN A 545 -9.91 -9.66 -26.93
N ASP A 546 -9.29 -10.18 -25.87
CA ASP A 546 -9.94 -10.81 -24.72
C ASP A 546 -9.20 -10.60 -23.38
N GLY A 547 -8.21 -9.69 -23.33
CA GLY A 547 -7.36 -9.49 -22.15
C GLY A 547 -8.06 -8.87 -20.95
N TYR A 548 -9.12 -8.06 -21.15
CA TYR A 548 -9.95 -7.59 -20.05
C TYR A 548 -10.94 -8.68 -19.66
N ALA A 549 -10.45 -9.67 -18.92
CA ALA A 549 -11.17 -10.91 -18.62
C ALA A 549 -11.70 -11.02 -17.17
N ARG A 550 -11.47 -10.00 -16.34
CA ARG A 550 -11.81 -9.95 -14.91
C ARG A 550 -11.71 -8.51 -14.37
N PRO A 551 -12.26 -8.20 -13.19
CA PRO A 551 -12.08 -6.88 -12.56
C PRO A 551 -10.61 -6.52 -12.33
N LYS A 552 -10.25 -5.24 -12.47
CA LYS A 552 -8.86 -4.77 -12.28
C LYS A 552 -8.39 -4.80 -10.83
N PHE A 553 -9.23 -4.32 -9.90
CA PHE A 553 -8.87 -4.16 -8.49
C PHE A 553 -9.57 -5.20 -7.63
N LEU A 554 -9.09 -6.44 -7.71
CA LEU A 554 -9.66 -7.58 -6.97
C LEU A 554 -9.27 -7.59 -5.49
N THR A 555 -8.10 -7.04 -5.16
CA THR A 555 -7.66 -6.87 -3.77
C THR A 555 -8.18 -5.56 -3.20
N SER A 556 -8.84 -5.62 -2.05
CA SER A 556 -9.38 -4.43 -1.39
C SER A 556 -8.30 -3.61 -0.69
N VAL A 557 -8.69 -2.44 -0.16
CA VAL A 557 -7.95 -1.82 0.95
C VAL A 557 -7.97 -2.73 2.19
N THR A 558 -7.17 -2.38 3.20
CA THR A 558 -7.26 -3.03 4.50
C THR A 558 -8.22 -2.27 5.41
N TYR A 559 -9.02 -3.00 6.21
CA TYR A 559 -10.01 -2.46 7.13
C TYR A 559 -9.59 -2.74 8.57
N PRO A 560 -9.13 -1.73 9.34
CA PRO A 560 -8.70 -1.92 10.73
C PRO A 560 -9.81 -2.48 11.62
N VAL A 561 -9.47 -3.38 12.55
CA VAL A 561 -10.37 -3.92 13.58
C VAL A 561 -9.71 -3.81 14.94
N LYS A 562 -10.23 -2.89 15.76
CA LYS A 562 -9.77 -2.67 17.14
C LYS A 562 -10.25 -3.80 18.05
N THR A 563 -9.59 -3.96 19.19
CA THR A 563 -10.02 -4.86 20.28
C THR A 563 -11.50 -4.66 20.62
N GLY A 564 -12.29 -5.74 20.58
CA GLY A 564 -13.73 -5.72 20.86
C GLY A 564 -14.61 -5.10 19.74
N GLU A 565 -14.02 -4.53 18.69
CA GLU A 565 -14.75 -3.94 17.58
C GLU A 565 -15.41 -5.01 16.72
N THR A 566 -16.56 -4.68 16.15
CA THR A 566 -17.20 -5.44 15.07
C THR A 566 -17.32 -4.56 13.83
N ILE A 567 -16.84 -5.06 12.70
CA ILE A 567 -16.96 -4.40 11.39
C ILE A 567 -17.84 -5.21 10.43
N TYR A 568 -18.42 -4.52 9.45
CA TYR A 568 -19.27 -5.09 8.40
C TYR A 568 -18.69 -4.72 7.04
N LEU A 569 -18.54 -5.71 6.16
CA LEU A 569 -17.96 -5.51 4.83
C LEU A 569 -18.80 -6.27 3.79
N THR A 570 -19.06 -5.67 2.64
CA THR A 570 -19.77 -6.30 1.51
C THR A 570 -19.02 -6.03 0.21
N SER A 571 -18.42 -7.07 -0.37
CA SER A 571 -17.69 -6.98 -1.64
C SER A 571 -18.57 -7.41 -2.81
N ALA A 572 -18.63 -6.61 -3.87
CA ALA A 572 -19.29 -6.98 -5.13
C ALA A 572 -18.60 -8.17 -5.81
N HIS A 573 -17.31 -8.38 -5.54
CA HIS A 573 -16.50 -9.44 -6.16
C HIS A 573 -16.38 -10.70 -5.30
N GLY A 574 -16.56 -10.57 -3.98
CA GLY A 574 -16.21 -11.64 -3.04
C GLY A 574 -14.70 -11.95 -3.04
N GLY A 575 -14.31 -13.05 -2.40
CA GLY A 575 -12.90 -13.45 -2.37
C GLY A 575 -12.44 -14.17 -1.11
N THR A 576 -11.17 -14.59 -1.11
CA THR A 576 -10.50 -15.09 0.10
C THR A 576 -10.28 -13.94 1.09
N LEU A 577 -10.37 -14.21 2.40
CA LEU A 577 -10.15 -13.19 3.43
C LEU A 577 -8.74 -13.31 4.02
N GLN A 578 -8.05 -12.17 4.10
CA GLN A 578 -6.70 -12.02 4.62
C GLN A 578 -6.72 -11.16 5.89
N VAL A 579 -5.87 -11.49 6.85
CA VAL A 579 -5.69 -10.73 8.10
C VAL A 579 -4.30 -10.14 8.11
N HIS A 580 -4.22 -8.81 8.11
CA HIS A 580 -3.00 -8.04 8.11
C HIS A 580 -2.57 -7.67 9.52
N PHE A 581 -1.26 -7.70 9.75
CA PHE A 581 -0.64 -7.36 11.03
C PHE A 581 0.58 -6.46 10.85
N ASP A 582 0.84 -5.60 11.84
CA ASP A 582 2.03 -4.75 11.90
C ASP A 582 3.20 -5.38 12.67
N THR A 583 2.92 -6.40 13.49
CA THR A 583 3.85 -7.02 14.43
C THR A 583 3.73 -8.55 14.39
N ASN A 584 4.83 -9.27 14.63
CA ASN A 584 4.87 -10.74 14.67
C ASN A 584 4.59 -11.29 16.08
N ASP A 585 4.21 -12.57 16.14
CA ASP A 585 4.23 -13.43 17.32
C ASP A 585 3.28 -12.98 18.44
N ILE A 586 2.16 -12.37 18.06
CA ILE A 586 1.08 -11.97 18.96
C ILE A 586 -0.18 -12.73 18.58
N ASP A 587 -0.77 -13.44 19.55
CA ASP A 587 -2.02 -14.15 19.33
C ASP A 587 -3.17 -13.17 19.07
N VAL A 588 -3.96 -13.43 18.03
CA VAL A 588 -5.16 -12.66 17.67
C VAL A 588 -6.32 -13.62 17.47
N GLU A 589 -7.48 -13.28 18.02
CA GLU A 589 -8.70 -14.08 17.88
C GLU A 589 -9.79 -13.25 17.17
N LEU A 590 -10.25 -13.76 16.04
CA LEU A 590 -11.27 -13.11 15.21
C LEU A 590 -12.46 -14.06 15.01
N ARG A 591 -13.67 -13.53 15.18
CA ARG A 591 -14.90 -14.22 14.78
C ARG A 591 -15.38 -13.66 13.46
N PHE A 592 -15.42 -14.53 12.45
CA PHE A 592 -16.02 -14.28 11.15
C PHE A 592 -17.42 -14.88 11.13
N GLU A 593 -18.40 -14.09 10.69
CA GLU A 593 -19.80 -14.50 10.54
C GLU A 593 -20.27 -14.19 9.12
N ASN A 594 -21.18 -15.01 8.60
CA ASN A 594 -21.72 -14.90 7.25
C ASN A 594 -20.65 -15.07 6.15
N VAL A 595 -19.66 -15.94 6.41
CA VAL A 595 -18.59 -16.31 5.47
C VAL A 595 -18.80 -17.74 4.96
N ALA A 596 -18.14 -18.12 3.87
CA ALA A 596 -18.10 -19.48 3.35
C ALA A 596 -16.73 -20.15 3.62
N GLN A 597 -16.66 -21.47 3.42
CA GLN A 597 -15.42 -22.25 3.55
C GLN A 597 -14.97 -22.76 2.18
N HIS A 598 -13.94 -22.13 1.63
CA HIS A 598 -13.24 -22.65 0.44
C HIS A 598 -12.20 -23.72 0.83
N PRO A 599 -11.64 -24.48 -0.13
CA PRO A 599 -10.58 -25.46 0.14
C PRO A 599 -9.36 -24.81 0.78
N VAL A 600 -9.07 -25.20 2.03
CA VAL A 600 -7.90 -24.71 2.78
C VAL A 600 -7.19 -25.88 3.46
N TRP A 601 -5.87 -25.96 3.29
CA TRP A 601 -5.00 -26.86 4.05
C TRP A 601 -4.15 -26.06 5.03
N ARG A 602 -4.16 -26.42 6.33
CA ARG A 602 -3.29 -25.83 7.36
C ARG A 602 -2.43 -26.85 8.09
N SER A 603 -2.86 -28.11 8.11
CA SER A 603 -2.20 -29.17 8.85
C SER A 603 -2.50 -30.55 8.27
N GLU A 604 -1.77 -31.57 8.74
CA GLU A 604 -2.01 -32.97 8.39
C GLU A 604 -3.47 -33.41 8.57
N ALA A 605 -4.18 -32.85 9.56
CA ALA A 605 -5.57 -33.14 9.83
C ALA A 605 -6.50 -32.74 8.67
N ASP A 606 -6.08 -31.82 7.81
CA ASP A 606 -6.88 -31.30 6.70
C ASP A 606 -6.69 -32.11 5.41
N ASN A 607 -5.70 -33.03 5.34
CA ASN A 607 -5.31 -33.74 4.11
C ASN A 607 -6.52 -34.28 3.32
N ASP A 608 -7.33 -35.13 3.95
CA ASP A 608 -8.44 -35.80 3.28
C ASP A 608 -9.56 -34.81 2.92
N SER A 609 -9.88 -33.89 3.84
CA SER A 609 -10.93 -32.89 3.60
C SER A 609 -10.54 -31.87 2.53
N PHE A 610 -9.26 -31.52 2.43
CA PHE A 610 -8.76 -30.57 1.46
C PHE A 610 -8.84 -31.16 0.04
N VAL A 611 -8.34 -32.40 -0.14
CA VAL A 611 -8.45 -33.10 -1.43
C VAL A 611 -9.91 -33.25 -1.84
N ALA A 612 -10.80 -33.67 -0.92
CA ALA A 612 -12.22 -33.78 -1.21
C ALA A 612 -12.87 -32.45 -1.64
N GLN A 613 -12.52 -31.33 -0.97
CA GLN A 613 -13.03 -30.00 -1.33
C GLN A 613 -12.47 -29.51 -2.68
N LEU A 614 -11.21 -29.83 -3.01
CA LEU A 614 -10.65 -29.55 -4.33
C LEU A 614 -11.37 -30.34 -5.43
N GLU A 615 -11.72 -31.59 -5.19
CA GLU A 615 -12.49 -32.42 -6.14
C GLU A 615 -13.93 -31.93 -6.31
N GLU A 616 -14.57 -31.51 -5.21
CA GLU A 616 -15.93 -30.93 -5.24
C GLU A 616 -15.96 -29.65 -6.08
N GLY A 617 -14.91 -28.82 -5.97
CA GLY A 617 -14.69 -27.70 -6.89
C GLY A 617 -15.77 -26.62 -6.82
N ASN A 618 -16.35 -26.41 -5.63
CA ASN A 618 -17.35 -25.35 -5.36
C ASN A 618 -16.77 -23.92 -5.41
N PHE A 619 -15.44 -23.79 -5.35
CA PHE A 619 -14.73 -22.51 -5.39
C PHE A 619 -13.63 -22.58 -6.44
N ASP A 620 -13.35 -21.46 -7.10
CA ASP A 620 -12.22 -21.33 -8.03
C ASP A 620 -10.89 -20.99 -7.35
N TRP A 621 -10.89 -20.91 -6.02
CA TRP A 621 -9.73 -20.53 -5.21
C TRP A 621 -9.51 -21.55 -4.10
N ALA A 622 -8.24 -21.85 -3.84
CA ALA A 622 -7.77 -22.72 -2.78
C ALA A 622 -6.51 -22.15 -2.14
N GLU A 623 -6.32 -22.42 -0.84
CA GLU A 623 -5.15 -21.95 -0.09
C GLU A 623 -4.43 -23.12 0.61
N LEU A 624 -3.10 -23.15 0.52
CA LEU A 624 -2.24 -24.03 1.32
C LEU A 624 -1.35 -23.17 2.20
N ILE A 625 -1.43 -23.38 3.51
CA ILE A 625 -0.87 -22.47 4.51
C ILE A 625 0.14 -23.22 5.38
N THR A 626 1.36 -22.70 5.45
CA THR A 626 2.42 -23.19 6.32
C THR A 626 2.90 -22.07 7.26
N PRO A 627 3.81 -22.35 8.22
CA PRO A 627 4.35 -21.31 9.09
C PRO A 627 5.12 -20.20 8.33
N GLY A 628 5.94 -20.56 7.35
CA GLY A 628 6.80 -19.62 6.60
C GLY A 628 6.31 -19.27 5.19
N PHE A 629 5.31 -19.97 4.65
CA PHE A 629 4.86 -19.78 3.27
C PHE A 629 3.34 -19.99 3.08
N GLU A 630 2.69 -19.19 2.24
CA GLU A 630 1.29 -19.38 1.87
C GLU A 630 1.09 -19.35 0.36
N VAL A 631 0.29 -20.30 -0.14
CA VAL A 631 -0.03 -20.47 -1.56
C VAL A 631 -1.49 -20.08 -1.76
N HIS A 632 -1.74 -19.05 -2.57
CA HIS A 632 -3.07 -18.60 -2.95
C HIS A 632 -3.27 -18.94 -4.44
N SER A 633 -4.17 -19.87 -4.74
CA SER A 633 -4.15 -20.52 -6.06
C SER A 633 -5.53 -20.66 -6.67
N LYS A 634 -5.60 -20.52 -7.99
CA LYS A 634 -6.73 -21.03 -8.76
C LYS A 634 -6.89 -22.53 -8.52
N LEU A 635 -8.13 -23.00 -8.40
CA LEU A 635 -8.48 -24.39 -8.08
C LEU A 635 -7.69 -25.41 -8.91
N GLU A 636 -7.72 -25.27 -10.23
CA GLU A 636 -7.06 -26.17 -11.17
C GLU A 636 -5.53 -26.23 -11.00
N LYS A 637 -4.92 -25.11 -10.59
CA LYS A 637 -3.49 -25.03 -10.32
C LYS A 637 -3.15 -25.70 -8.99
N MET A 638 -3.98 -25.49 -7.96
CA MET A 638 -3.81 -26.18 -6.69
C MET A 638 -3.95 -27.70 -6.86
N GLN A 639 -4.94 -28.16 -7.63
CA GLN A 639 -5.12 -29.59 -7.95
C GLN A 639 -3.88 -30.22 -8.59
N ASP A 640 -3.22 -29.52 -9.53
CA ASP A 640 -1.97 -29.97 -10.13
C ASP A 640 -0.79 -29.92 -9.13
N SER A 641 -0.71 -28.84 -8.33
CA SER A 641 0.32 -28.64 -7.30
C SER A 641 0.34 -29.76 -6.26
N VAL A 642 -0.81 -30.12 -5.68
CA VAL A 642 -0.92 -31.20 -4.67
C VAL A 642 -1.16 -32.59 -5.27
N SER A 643 -1.02 -32.74 -6.59
CA SER A 643 -1.43 -33.97 -7.27
C SER A 643 -0.68 -35.21 -6.74
N PRO A 644 -1.34 -36.39 -6.68
CA PRO A 644 -0.71 -37.66 -6.29
C PRO A 644 0.49 -38.08 -7.15
N ALA A 645 0.62 -37.50 -8.35
CA ALA A 645 1.79 -37.71 -9.22
C ALA A 645 3.05 -37.01 -8.68
N ARG A 646 2.90 -35.98 -7.85
CA ARG A 646 3.99 -35.19 -7.26
C ARG A 646 4.19 -35.50 -5.78
N TRP A 647 3.09 -35.67 -5.03
CA TRP A 647 3.09 -35.80 -3.57
C TRP A 647 2.12 -36.88 -3.10
N ASP A 648 2.49 -37.71 -2.11
CA ASP A 648 1.57 -38.76 -1.63
C ASP A 648 0.37 -38.15 -0.90
N LYS A 649 0.59 -37.03 -0.17
CA LYS A 649 -0.45 -36.21 0.47
C LYS A 649 -0.11 -34.71 0.39
N PRO A 650 -1.10 -33.80 0.54
CA PRO A 650 -0.84 -32.35 0.59
C PRO A 650 0.19 -31.94 1.66
N GLN A 651 0.24 -32.65 2.80
CA GLN A 651 1.27 -32.45 3.82
C GLN A 651 2.70 -32.62 3.30
N ASP A 652 2.96 -33.56 2.38
CA ASP A 652 4.31 -33.78 1.87
C ASP A 652 4.79 -32.59 1.05
N MET A 653 3.87 -31.98 0.28
CA MET A 653 4.10 -30.73 -0.41
C MET A 653 4.39 -29.60 0.58
N ALA A 654 3.59 -29.47 1.64
CA ALA A 654 3.79 -28.44 2.66
C ALA A 654 5.15 -28.57 3.38
N LEU A 655 5.56 -29.80 3.71
CA LEU A 655 6.89 -30.06 4.29
C LEU A 655 8.01 -29.74 3.29
N ALA A 656 7.82 -30.06 2.01
CA ALA A 656 8.75 -29.69 0.96
C ALA A 656 8.82 -28.16 0.77
N THR A 657 7.71 -27.44 0.88
CA THR A 657 7.67 -25.97 0.87
C THR A 657 8.49 -25.40 2.01
N GLU A 658 8.26 -25.84 3.25
CA GLU A 658 9.01 -25.36 4.41
C GLU A 658 10.50 -25.67 4.28
N ARG A 659 10.88 -26.85 3.78
CA ARG A 659 12.29 -27.25 3.64
C ARG A 659 13.00 -26.55 2.47
N TYR A 660 12.45 -26.62 1.27
CA TYR A 660 13.14 -26.28 0.04
C TYR A 660 12.83 -24.87 -0.47
N VAL A 661 11.75 -24.24 -0.01
CA VAL A 661 11.37 -22.86 -0.39
C VAL A 661 11.61 -21.90 0.77
N HIS A 662 11.05 -22.15 1.96
CA HIS A 662 11.23 -21.25 3.11
C HIS A 662 12.63 -21.40 3.73
N ASN A 663 13.02 -22.58 4.18
CA ASN A 663 14.24 -22.76 4.97
C ASN A 663 15.52 -22.56 4.14
N LEU A 664 15.82 -23.50 3.23
CA LEU A 664 17.14 -23.60 2.61
C LEU A 664 17.58 -22.35 1.82
N PRO A 665 16.72 -21.69 1.02
CA PRO A 665 17.08 -20.43 0.37
C PRO A 665 17.48 -19.31 1.34
N HIS A 666 16.73 -19.11 2.43
CA HIS A 666 17.04 -18.08 3.41
C HIS A 666 18.28 -18.43 4.25
N ALA A 667 18.46 -19.72 4.60
CA ALA A 667 19.67 -20.20 5.25
C ALA A 667 20.90 -19.99 4.36
N LEU A 668 20.80 -20.30 3.05
CA LEU A 668 21.84 -20.03 2.07
C LEU A 668 22.11 -18.54 1.88
N ALA A 669 21.09 -17.69 2.03
CA ALA A 669 21.25 -16.24 2.04
C ALA A 669 21.86 -15.71 3.35
N GLY A 670 22.18 -16.58 4.32
CA GLY A 670 22.86 -16.25 5.57
C GLY A 670 21.98 -15.56 6.61
N PHE A 671 20.66 -15.78 6.56
CA PHE A 671 19.73 -15.34 7.60
C PHE A 671 19.60 -16.38 8.72
N GLU A 672 19.13 -15.94 9.87
CA GLU A 672 18.55 -16.78 10.93
C GLU A 672 17.05 -16.47 11.06
N GLY A 673 16.28 -17.32 11.74
CA GLY A 673 14.87 -17.04 12.02
C GLY A 673 14.01 -18.29 12.18
N PRO A 674 12.71 -18.13 12.45
CA PRO A 674 11.78 -19.24 12.59
C PRO A 674 11.77 -20.13 11.33
N GLY A 675 11.99 -21.43 11.52
CA GLY A 675 12.02 -22.41 10.42
C GLY A 675 13.26 -22.35 9.52
N ILE A 676 14.28 -21.55 9.84
CA ILE A 676 15.51 -21.40 9.05
C ILE A 676 16.68 -22.08 9.74
N ASP A 677 17.37 -22.98 9.04
CA ASP A 677 18.53 -23.70 9.55
C ASP A 677 19.72 -22.76 9.79
N VAL A 678 20.42 -22.97 10.91
CA VAL A 678 21.72 -22.34 11.15
C VAL A 678 22.82 -23.19 10.51
N ILE A 679 23.44 -22.68 9.46
CA ILE A 679 24.52 -23.33 8.74
C ILE A 679 25.86 -22.82 9.30
N ASN A 680 26.59 -23.67 10.02
CA ASN A 680 27.85 -23.27 10.68
C ASN A 680 28.86 -22.59 9.74
N GLU A 681 28.96 -23.04 8.48
CA GLU A 681 29.90 -22.46 7.52
C GLU A 681 29.52 -21.05 7.02
N ILE A 682 28.31 -20.58 7.35
CA ILE A 682 27.78 -19.26 6.98
C ILE A 682 27.58 -18.40 8.24
N GLN A 683 26.59 -18.72 9.07
CA GLN A 683 26.20 -17.88 10.21
C GLN A 683 27.26 -17.90 11.32
N GLN A 684 27.76 -19.09 11.69
CA GLN A 684 28.80 -19.18 12.72
C GLN A 684 30.13 -18.61 12.20
N TYR A 685 30.44 -18.79 10.91
CA TYR A 685 31.58 -18.12 10.27
C TYR A 685 31.48 -16.59 10.43
N ALA A 686 30.34 -15.99 10.07
CA ALA A 686 30.12 -14.55 10.21
C ALA A 686 30.26 -14.08 11.67
N LYS A 687 29.65 -14.81 12.62
CA LYS A 687 29.76 -14.51 14.07
C LYS A 687 31.22 -14.57 14.55
N ASN A 688 32.01 -15.54 14.07
CA ASN A 688 33.44 -15.66 14.41
C ASN A 688 34.28 -14.50 13.85
N GLN A 689 33.86 -13.89 12.74
CA GLN A 689 34.46 -12.66 12.20
C GLN A 689 33.98 -11.39 12.93
N GLY A 690 33.07 -11.51 13.91
CA GLY A 690 32.46 -10.38 14.60
C GLY A 690 31.43 -9.61 13.77
N TRP A 691 30.89 -10.24 12.72
CA TRP A 691 29.87 -9.66 11.84
C TRP A 691 28.47 -9.83 12.42
N GLN A 692 27.56 -8.94 12.02
CA GLN A 692 26.15 -9.08 12.35
C GLN A 692 25.49 -10.14 11.44
N VAL A 693 24.74 -11.05 12.05
CA VAL A 693 23.86 -11.99 11.33
C VAL A 693 22.43 -11.50 11.51
N GLU A 694 21.75 -11.28 10.40
CA GLU A 694 20.38 -10.75 10.40
C GLU A 694 19.36 -11.87 10.60
N THR A 695 18.27 -11.55 11.28
CA THR A 695 17.11 -12.44 11.42
C THR A 695 16.03 -12.06 10.42
N ILE A 696 15.39 -13.05 9.79
CA ILE A 696 14.18 -12.86 8.98
C ILE A 696 13.04 -13.70 9.55
N ASP A 697 11.90 -13.05 9.75
CA ASP A 697 10.66 -13.68 10.17
C ASP A 697 9.51 -13.05 9.38
N ILE A 698 9.35 -13.51 8.14
CA ILE A 698 8.38 -12.99 7.19
C ILE A 698 7.75 -14.19 6.49
N VAL A 699 6.42 -14.24 6.47
CA VAL A 699 5.68 -15.20 5.66
C VAL A 699 5.79 -14.78 4.19
N LYS A 700 6.20 -15.72 3.34
CA LYS A 700 6.23 -15.52 1.89
C LYS A 700 4.93 -16.02 1.28
N HIS A 701 4.46 -15.32 0.27
CA HIS A 701 3.19 -15.60 -0.38
C HIS A 701 3.41 -15.80 -1.88
N MET A 702 2.58 -16.63 -2.49
CA MET A 702 2.50 -16.71 -3.93
C MET A 702 1.07 -16.78 -4.44
N ASN A 703 0.84 -16.12 -5.57
CA ASN A 703 -0.39 -16.21 -6.33
C ASN A 703 -0.14 -17.11 -7.55
N ALA A 704 -0.73 -18.31 -7.53
CA ALA A 704 -0.80 -19.17 -8.71
C ALA A 704 -2.07 -18.79 -9.50
N ASP A 705 -1.91 -17.82 -10.40
CA ASP A 705 -2.94 -17.20 -11.25
C ASP A 705 -2.26 -16.42 -12.41
N GLN A 706 -2.97 -15.54 -13.13
CA GLN A 706 -2.36 -14.59 -14.05
C GLN A 706 -1.29 -13.75 -13.36
N ALA A 707 -0.08 -13.72 -13.92
CA ALA A 707 1.03 -12.98 -13.33
C ALA A 707 0.85 -11.46 -13.54
N ASN A 708 1.25 -10.67 -12.54
CA ASN A 708 1.24 -9.21 -12.63
C ASN A 708 2.16 -8.65 -13.72
N CYS A 709 3.23 -9.38 -14.03
CA CYS A 709 4.17 -9.04 -15.08
C CYS A 709 4.82 -10.31 -15.64
N GLY A 710 5.12 -10.32 -16.94
CA GLY A 710 5.76 -11.47 -17.58
C GLY A 710 4.94 -12.75 -17.41
N TYR A 711 5.64 -13.89 -17.36
CA TYR A 711 5.02 -15.18 -17.04
C TYR A 711 5.08 -15.51 -15.53
N GLY A 712 6.02 -14.88 -14.82
CA GLY A 712 6.14 -14.83 -13.37
C GLY A 712 6.63 -13.44 -12.96
N CYS A 713 6.16 -12.96 -11.81
CA CYS A 713 6.43 -11.60 -11.34
C CYS A 713 6.82 -11.62 -9.87
N SER A 714 8.08 -11.28 -9.59
CA SER A 714 8.58 -11.18 -8.21
C SER A 714 7.77 -10.21 -7.34
N GLY A 715 7.76 -10.49 -6.04
CA GLY A 715 6.99 -9.76 -5.03
C GLY A 715 6.75 -10.58 -3.77
N ASN A 716 5.92 -10.05 -2.86
CA ASN A 716 5.33 -10.81 -1.77
C ASN A 716 3.85 -10.38 -1.62
N PRO A 717 2.90 -11.02 -2.34
CA PRO A 717 3.07 -12.24 -3.12
C PRO A 717 3.91 -12.06 -4.40
N TYR A 718 4.64 -13.11 -4.79
CA TYR A 718 5.02 -13.25 -6.20
C TYR A 718 3.88 -13.90 -6.97
N ASP A 719 3.76 -13.63 -8.27
CA ASP A 719 2.67 -14.15 -9.10
C ASP A 719 3.20 -15.04 -10.22
N ALA A 720 2.48 -16.08 -10.57
CA ALA A 720 2.93 -17.05 -11.56
C ALA A 720 1.79 -17.71 -12.34
N TYR A 721 1.93 -17.77 -13.66
CA TYR A 721 1.00 -18.46 -14.56
C TYR A 721 1.03 -19.99 -14.43
N TRP A 722 2.00 -20.56 -13.72
CA TRP A 722 2.12 -22.00 -13.51
C TRP A 722 1.54 -22.45 -12.17
N SER A 723 1.35 -23.74 -12.01
CA SER A 723 0.99 -24.36 -10.72
C SER A 723 2.23 -24.36 -9.83
N PHE A 724 2.08 -23.97 -8.56
CA PHE A 724 3.17 -23.94 -7.59
C PHE A 724 3.83 -25.31 -7.43
N ASP A 725 5.16 -25.33 -7.43
CA ASP A 725 5.97 -26.51 -7.11
C ASP A 725 7.11 -26.10 -6.15
N PRO A 726 7.20 -26.69 -4.94
CA PRO A 726 8.29 -26.45 -4.00
C PRO A 726 9.69 -26.68 -4.56
N LEU A 727 9.80 -27.51 -5.61
CA LEU A 727 11.04 -27.81 -6.33
C LEU A 727 11.00 -27.27 -7.77
N GLY A 728 10.01 -26.45 -8.10
CA GLY A 728 9.89 -25.73 -9.36
C GLY A 728 11.08 -24.79 -9.56
N HIS A 729 11.61 -24.72 -10.79
CA HIS A 729 12.66 -23.73 -11.06
C HIS A 729 12.12 -22.30 -10.94
N GLY A 730 10.94 -22.04 -11.53
CA GLY A 730 10.30 -20.73 -11.50
C GLY A 730 10.02 -20.25 -10.07
N ASP A 731 9.39 -21.08 -9.24
CA ASP A 731 9.03 -20.70 -7.86
C ASP A 731 10.25 -20.33 -7.01
N LEU A 732 11.33 -21.12 -7.11
CA LEU A 732 12.59 -20.84 -6.41
C LEU A 732 13.36 -19.66 -7.03
N HIS A 733 13.20 -19.41 -8.33
CA HIS A 733 13.77 -18.24 -9.01
C HIS A 733 13.11 -16.94 -8.54
N GLU A 734 11.77 -16.91 -8.50
CA GLU A 734 11.02 -15.74 -8.05
C GLU A 734 11.26 -15.43 -6.57
N LEU A 735 11.35 -16.46 -5.72
CA LEU A 735 11.81 -16.30 -4.34
C LEU A 735 13.23 -15.70 -4.29
N GLY A 736 14.12 -16.20 -5.15
CA GLY A 736 15.51 -15.77 -5.26
C GLY A 736 15.69 -14.29 -5.55
N HIS A 737 14.76 -13.65 -6.25
CA HIS A 737 14.76 -12.20 -6.46
C HIS A 737 14.69 -11.40 -5.15
N GLY A 738 13.99 -11.93 -4.13
CA GLY A 738 13.94 -11.31 -2.81
C GLY A 738 15.24 -11.47 -2.00
N LEU A 739 16.15 -12.36 -2.44
CA LEU A 739 17.38 -12.70 -1.72
C LEU A 739 18.62 -12.15 -2.41
N GLU A 740 18.64 -12.03 -3.74
CA GLU A 740 19.83 -11.63 -4.50
C GLU A 740 20.34 -10.22 -4.18
N LYS A 741 21.63 -9.99 -4.48
CA LYS A 741 22.30 -8.69 -4.36
C LYS A 741 22.95 -8.33 -5.67
N SER A 742 22.76 -7.08 -6.10
CA SER A 742 23.35 -6.57 -7.35
C SER A 742 24.87 -6.65 -7.38
N ARG A 743 25.54 -6.55 -6.21
CA ARG A 743 27.00 -6.68 -6.04
C ARG A 743 27.55 -8.07 -6.39
N PHE A 744 26.71 -9.08 -6.60
CA PHE A 744 27.16 -10.43 -7.00
C PHE A 744 27.27 -10.58 -8.51
N ARG A 745 27.00 -9.52 -9.27
CA ARG A 745 27.10 -9.48 -10.72
C ARG A 745 28.34 -8.71 -11.12
N PHE A 746 29.21 -9.33 -11.92
CA PHE A 746 30.27 -8.61 -12.59
C PHE A 746 29.68 -7.65 -13.65
N SER A 747 30.42 -6.59 -13.97
CA SER A 747 30.00 -5.59 -14.93
C SER A 747 29.59 -6.22 -16.27
N GLY A 748 28.44 -5.81 -16.79
CA GLY A 748 27.88 -6.31 -18.05
C GLY A 748 27.00 -7.56 -17.92
N TRP A 749 26.96 -8.23 -16.77
CA TRP A 749 26.11 -9.41 -16.58
C TRP A 749 24.62 -9.06 -16.54
N GLU A 750 23.79 -9.93 -17.11
CA GLU A 750 22.33 -9.82 -17.07
C GLU A 750 21.76 -9.88 -15.65
N GLY A 751 20.64 -9.19 -15.42
CA GLY A 751 20.02 -9.03 -14.10
C GLY A 751 19.66 -10.35 -13.40
N HIS A 752 19.26 -11.39 -14.14
CA HIS A 752 18.80 -12.68 -13.62
C HIS A 752 19.91 -13.71 -13.38
N SER A 753 21.18 -13.30 -13.50
CA SER A 753 22.32 -14.23 -13.40
C SER A 753 22.55 -14.80 -11.99
N THR A 754 22.02 -14.16 -10.95
CA THR A 754 22.34 -14.46 -9.54
C THR A 754 21.20 -15.06 -8.71
N THR A 755 19.98 -15.15 -9.24
CA THR A 755 18.83 -15.76 -8.55
C THR A 755 18.83 -17.28 -8.61
N ASN A 756 19.36 -17.87 -9.67
CA ASN A 756 19.20 -19.30 -9.94
C ASN A 756 19.89 -20.21 -8.90
N TYR A 757 20.86 -19.69 -8.14
CA TYR A 757 21.62 -20.46 -7.17
C TYR A 757 20.74 -21.03 -6.04
N TYR A 758 19.72 -20.29 -5.60
CA TYR A 758 18.79 -20.77 -4.56
C TYR A 758 17.96 -21.95 -5.07
N SER A 759 17.59 -21.92 -6.36
CA SER A 759 16.91 -23.04 -7.01
C SER A 759 17.82 -24.27 -7.09
N TYR A 760 19.05 -24.10 -7.56
CA TYR A 760 20.00 -25.21 -7.71
C TYR A 760 20.38 -25.82 -6.37
N TYR A 761 20.64 -25.00 -5.35
CA TYR A 761 20.96 -25.47 -4.01
C TYR A 761 19.83 -26.32 -3.44
N SER A 762 18.61 -25.81 -3.41
CA SER A 762 17.46 -26.52 -2.84
C SER A 762 17.20 -27.85 -3.54
N LYS A 763 17.34 -27.88 -4.87
CA LYS A 763 17.25 -29.10 -5.69
C LYS A 763 18.36 -30.10 -5.41
N SER A 764 19.60 -29.62 -5.28
CA SER A 764 20.74 -30.48 -4.93
C SER A 764 20.58 -31.08 -3.53
N ARG A 765 20.03 -30.30 -2.58
CA ARG A 765 19.72 -30.77 -1.23
C ARG A 765 18.60 -31.79 -1.24
N TYR A 766 17.54 -31.58 -2.02
CA TYR A 766 16.47 -32.56 -2.19
C TYR A 766 16.99 -33.90 -2.70
N TYR A 767 17.86 -33.89 -3.73
CA TYR A 767 18.49 -35.11 -4.23
C TYR A 767 19.35 -35.80 -3.16
N GLN A 768 20.19 -35.05 -2.44
CA GLN A 768 21.03 -35.59 -1.37
C GLN A 768 20.22 -36.17 -0.21
N GLU A 769 19.10 -35.55 0.15
CA GLU A 769 18.28 -35.91 1.31
C GLU A 769 17.31 -37.07 0.99
N THR A 770 16.87 -37.20 -0.25
CA THR A 770 15.79 -38.16 -0.63
C THR A 770 16.20 -39.20 -1.67
N GLY A 771 17.29 -38.97 -2.40
CA GLY A 771 17.68 -39.74 -3.58
C GLY A 771 16.80 -39.51 -4.81
N LYS A 772 15.79 -38.62 -4.72
CA LYS A 772 14.89 -38.30 -5.84
C LYS A 772 15.44 -37.13 -6.65
N ILE A 773 15.35 -37.24 -7.98
CA ILE A 773 15.84 -36.22 -8.90
C ILE A 773 14.75 -35.17 -9.14
N SER A 774 15.08 -33.90 -8.93
CA SER A 774 14.30 -32.74 -9.39
C SER A 774 14.95 -32.15 -10.66
N ALA A 775 14.16 -31.58 -11.57
CA ALA A 775 14.68 -31.01 -12.81
C ALA A 775 15.54 -29.75 -12.55
N CYS A 776 16.85 -29.82 -12.83
CA CYS A 776 17.74 -28.66 -12.91
C CYS A 776 17.87 -28.13 -14.34
N GLN A 777 18.23 -26.85 -14.47
CA GLN A 777 18.50 -26.26 -15.78
C GLN A 777 19.77 -26.87 -16.37
N GLY A 778 19.78 -27.07 -17.69
CA GLY A 778 20.96 -27.53 -18.41
C GLY A 778 21.97 -26.40 -18.59
N LEU A 779 23.21 -26.60 -18.14
CA LEU A 779 24.31 -25.65 -18.30
C LEU A 779 25.47 -26.30 -19.09
N ASP A 780 25.96 -25.63 -20.13
CA ASP A 780 27.00 -26.18 -21.01
C ASP A 780 28.41 -26.08 -20.40
N PHE A 781 28.73 -26.93 -19.43
CA PHE A 781 30.06 -26.90 -18.79
C PHE A 781 31.19 -27.26 -19.76
N LYS A 782 30.94 -28.11 -20.76
CA LYS A 782 31.95 -28.50 -21.73
C LYS A 782 32.35 -27.35 -22.65
N GLY A 783 31.38 -26.67 -23.26
CA GLY A 783 31.66 -25.53 -24.13
C GLY A 783 32.35 -24.38 -23.39
N GLN A 784 31.99 -24.12 -22.12
CA GLN A 784 32.70 -23.13 -21.30
C GLN A 784 34.16 -23.53 -21.05
N PHE A 785 34.43 -24.80 -20.75
CA PHE A 785 35.80 -25.29 -20.57
C PHE A 785 36.62 -25.23 -21.86
N GLU A 786 36.05 -25.58 -23.01
CA GLU A 786 36.75 -25.57 -24.29
C GLU A 786 37.23 -24.16 -24.68
N ILE A 787 36.40 -23.13 -24.43
CA ILE A 787 36.79 -21.72 -24.61
C ILE A 787 37.92 -21.35 -23.64
N LEU A 788 37.81 -21.75 -22.38
CA LEU A 788 38.81 -21.48 -21.36
C LEU A 788 40.16 -22.16 -21.71
N LYS A 789 40.10 -23.40 -22.19
CA LYS A 789 41.26 -24.15 -22.70
C LYS A 789 41.91 -23.45 -23.87
N GLN A 790 41.12 -23.00 -24.86
CA GLN A 790 41.64 -22.24 -26.00
C GLN A 790 42.33 -20.95 -25.57
N SER A 791 41.78 -20.24 -24.57
CA SER A 791 42.39 -19.00 -24.07
C SER A 791 43.84 -19.19 -23.61
N ARG A 792 44.18 -20.36 -23.06
CA ARG A 792 45.53 -20.67 -22.58
C ARG A 792 46.56 -20.83 -23.71
N LEU A 793 46.12 -20.92 -24.96
CA LEU A 793 46.99 -20.98 -26.15
C LEU A 793 47.27 -19.59 -26.75
N GLU A 794 46.59 -18.55 -26.26
CA GLU A 794 46.73 -17.18 -26.74
C GLU A 794 47.84 -16.42 -25.99
N ILE A 795 48.38 -15.37 -26.63
CA ILE A 795 49.44 -14.53 -26.04
C ILE A 795 48.93 -13.79 -24.78
N ASP A 796 47.70 -13.31 -24.83
CA ASP A 796 47.00 -12.66 -23.72
C ASP A 796 45.69 -13.42 -23.44
N PRO A 797 45.74 -14.43 -22.56
CA PRO A 797 44.56 -15.24 -22.25
C PRO A 797 43.42 -14.45 -21.61
N ASN A 798 43.71 -13.40 -20.82
CA ASN A 798 42.69 -12.54 -20.21
C ASN A 798 41.96 -11.76 -21.30
N ALA A 799 42.70 -11.08 -22.17
CA ALA A 799 42.11 -10.30 -23.27
C ALA A 799 41.27 -11.20 -24.21
N TYR A 800 41.74 -12.41 -24.51
CA TYR A 800 40.95 -13.37 -25.28
C TYR A 800 39.60 -13.67 -24.62
N MET A 801 39.59 -13.97 -23.32
CA MET A 801 38.35 -14.26 -22.59
C MET A 801 37.42 -13.05 -22.53
N ALA A 802 37.96 -11.84 -22.33
CA ALA A 802 37.19 -10.60 -22.33
C ALA A 802 36.47 -10.37 -23.68
N THR A 803 37.13 -10.68 -24.81
CA THR A 803 36.52 -10.53 -26.15
C THR A 803 35.36 -11.49 -26.42
N GLN A 804 35.21 -12.58 -25.65
CA GLN A 804 34.09 -13.51 -25.82
C GLN A 804 32.76 -12.88 -25.40
N ASN A 805 32.79 -11.82 -24.58
CA ASN A 805 31.64 -11.04 -24.12
C ASN A 805 30.49 -11.92 -23.58
N GLN A 806 30.84 -13.00 -22.87
CA GLN A 806 29.88 -13.96 -22.35
C GLN A 806 29.28 -13.46 -21.03
N ALA A 807 28.26 -12.62 -21.14
CA ALA A 807 27.62 -11.98 -19.98
C ALA A 807 26.16 -12.43 -19.74
N ASN A 808 25.68 -13.42 -20.50
CA ASN A 808 24.34 -13.98 -20.30
C ASN A 808 24.22 -14.74 -18.98
N TRP A 809 22.99 -14.88 -18.48
CA TRP A 809 22.71 -15.51 -17.19
C TRP A 809 23.34 -16.91 -17.01
N SER A 810 23.32 -17.75 -18.06
CA SER A 810 23.78 -19.14 -17.97
C SER A 810 25.30 -19.24 -17.85
N TRP A 811 26.02 -18.28 -18.44
CA TRP A 811 27.47 -18.21 -18.37
C TRP A 811 27.93 -17.76 -16.98
N GLY A 812 27.34 -16.66 -16.49
CA GLY A 812 27.63 -16.14 -15.16
C GLY A 812 27.34 -17.17 -14.05
N ALA A 813 26.22 -17.88 -14.18
CA ALA A 813 25.85 -18.94 -13.24
C ALA A 813 26.90 -20.05 -13.16
N ARG A 814 27.45 -20.49 -14.31
CA ARG A 814 28.51 -21.52 -14.34
C ARG A 814 29.80 -21.03 -13.68
N ILE A 815 30.21 -19.78 -13.87
CA ILE A 815 31.42 -19.22 -13.22
C ILE A 815 31.29 -19.28 -11.70
N TYR A 816 30.12 -18.89 -11.15
CA TYR A 816 29.86 -19.00 -9.72
C TYR A 816 29.83 -20.45 -9.23
N ILE A 817 29.18 -21.35 -9.97
CA ILE A 817 29.20 -22.78 -9.61
C ILE A 817 30.64 -23.32 -9.61
N GLN A 818 31.49 -22.92 -10.55
CA GLN A 818 32.91 -23.30 -10.56
C GLN A 818 33.66 -22.77 -9.33
N MET A 819 33.43 -21.52 -8.93
CA MET A 819 34.00 -20.97 -7.68
C MET A 819 33.53 -21.75 -6.45
N MET A 820 32.25 -22.13 -6.39
CA MET A 820 31.69 -22.95 -5.32
C MET A 820 32.33 -24.34 -5.28
N MET A 821 32.40 -25.04 -6.42
CA MET A 821 33.03 -26.35 -6.52
C MET A 821 34.51 -26.30 -6.10
N LEU A 822 35.23 -25.25 -6.51
CA LEU A 822 36.63 -25.07 -6.15
C LEU A 822 36.82 -24.80 -4.66
N ALA A 823 35.96 -23.98 -4.04
CA ALA A 823 36.02 -23.75 -2.61
C ALA A 823 35.81 -25.06 -1.81
N GLN A 824 34.96 -25.96 -2.33
CA GLN A 824 34.77 -27.29 -1.74
C GLN A 824 36.01 -28.19 -1.88
N GLU A 825 36.56 -28.30 -3.09
CA GLU A 825 37.74 -29.14 -3.35
C GLU A 825 38.98 -28.68 -2.58
N GLN A 826 39.11 -27.36 -2.38
CA GLN A 826 40.19 -26.76 -1.58
C GLN A 826 40.00 -26.93 -0.05
N GLY A 827 38.92 -27.58 0.39
CA GLY A 827 38.61 -27.80 1.80
C GLY A 827 38.25 -26.53 2.58
N ILE A 828 37.91 -25.44 1.87
CA ILE A 828 37.51 -24.15 2.47
C ILE A 828 36.07 -24.27 3.00
N LEU A 829 35.24 -25.01 2.26
CA LEU A 829 33.85 -25.30 2.55
C LEU A 829 33.59 -26.81 2.43
N THR A 830 32.74 -27.36 3.28
CA THR A 830 32.28 -28.75 3.18
C THR A 830 31.31 -28.92 2.01
N THR A 831 30.50 -27.90 1.75
CA THR A 831 29.70 -27.78 0.53
C THR A 831 29.94 -26.42 -0.12
N GLY A 832 30.31 -26.45 -1.39
CA GLY A 832 30.68 -25.27 -2.15
C GLY A 832 29.59 -24.20 -2.20
N TRP A 833 28.32 -24.62 -2.18
CA TRP A 833 27.16 -23.73 -2.20
C TRP A 833 27.20 -22.66 -1.10
N HIS A 834 27.73 -22.99 0.08
CA HIS A 834 27.81 -22.08 1.23
C HIS A 834 28.68 -20.84 0.98
N LEU A 835 29.46 -20.80 -0.11
CA LEU A 835 30.16 -19.61 -0.55
C LEU A 835 29.21 -18.43 -0.74
N LEU A 836 28.02 -18.68 -1.30
CA LEU A 836 27.01 -17.63 -1.50
C LEU A 836 26.55 -17.02 -0.17
N GLY A 837 26.37 -17.85 0.85
CA GLY A 837 25.99 -17.38 2.18
C GLY A 837 27.08 -16.56 2.86
N ARG A 838 28.35 -16.95 2.74
CA ARG A 838 29.45 -16.09 3.22
C ARG A 838 29.48 -14.76 2.48
N LEU A 839 29.27 -14.76 1.17
CA LEU A 839 29.23 -13.54 0.35
C LEU A 839 28.08 -12.61 0.76
N HIS A 840 26.91 -13.17 1.09
CA HIS A 840 25.80 -12.43 1.69
C HIS A 840 26.14 -11.77 3.02
N THR A 841 26.76 -12.52 3.93
CA THR A 841 27.10 -11.99 5.26
C THR A 841 28.11 -10.85 5.19
N ILE A 842 29.14 -10.96 4.34
CA ILE A 842 30.12 -9.89 4.16
C ILE A 842 29.53 -8.66 3.44
N GLU A 843 28.60 -8.86 2.51
CA GLU A 843 27.91 -7.76 1.81
C GLU A 843 27.05 -6.93 2.76
N ARG A 844 26.27 -7.58 3.63
CA ARG A 844 25.46 -6.90 4.63
C ARG A 844 26.34 -6.18 5.66
N GLU A 845 27.40 -6.83 6.13
CA GLU A 845 28.35 -6.19 7.06
C GLU A 845 29.05 -4.99 6.40
N PHE A 846 29.50 -5.11 5.14
CA PHE A 846 30.08 -3.99 4.38
C PHE A 846 29.13 -2.78 4.34
N ASN A 847 27.87 -3.00 3.98
CA ASN A 847 26.87 -1.93 3.93
C ASN A 847 26.57 -1.34 5.32
N ARG A 848 26.58 -2.17 6.38
CA ARG A 848 26.39 -1.70 7.76
C ARG A 848 27.55 -0.80 8.21
N LEU A 849 28.79 -1.22 7.95
CA LEU A 849 29.97 -0.44 8.30
C LEU A 849 30.04 0.86 7.51
N ALA A 850 29.66 0.86 6.23
CA ALA A 850 29.67 2.04 5.37
C ALA A 850 28.62 3.13 5.75
N LYS A 851 27.79 2.91 6.75
CA LYS A 851 26.85 3.91 7.29
C LYS A 851 27.48 4.85 8.32
N SER A 852 28.62 4.50 8.91
CA SER A 852 29.28 5.31 9.94
C SER A 852 30.80 5.26 9.74
N GLU A 853 31.43 6.44 9.70
CA GLU A 853 32.88 6.55 9.60
C GLU A 853 33.58 5.90 10.81
N GLU A 854 33.00 6.03 12.00
CA GLU A 854 33.49 5.37 13.21
C GLU A 854 33.49 3.84 13.06
N LEU A 855 32.34 3.28 12.63
CA LEU A 855 32.22 1.83 12.42
C LEU A 855 33.17 1.35 11.32
N TRP A 856 33.27 2.09 10.21
CA TRP A 856 34.17 1.77 9.12
C TRP A 856 35.62 1.73 9.59
N ASN A 857 36.11 2.78 10.24
CA ASN A 857 37.49 2.85 10.72
C ASN A 857 37.80 1.77 11.76
N ALA A 858 36.85 1.41 12.61
CA ALA A 858 37.02 0.38 13.61
C ALA A 858 37.03 -1.05 13.03
N LYS A 859 36.27 -1.31 11.96
CA LYS A 859 35.96 -2.68 11.52
C LYS A 859 36.26 -3.00 10.05
N ARG A 860 36.69 -2.06 9.20
CA ARG A 860 36.99 -2.35 7.77
C ARG A 860 37.97 -3.50 7.54
N SER A 861 38.90 -3.74 8.48
CA SER A 861 39.81 -4.88 8.42
C SER A 861 39.12 -6.24 8.64
N SER A 862 38.01 -6.29 9.38
CA SER A 862 37.25 -7.54 9.60
C SER A 862 36.46 -7.99 8.37
N ILE A 863 36.43 -7.18 7.31
CA ILE A 863 35.79 -7.51 6.03
C ILE A 863 36.77 -7.44 4.84
N GLY A 864 38.07 -7.29 5.10
CA GLY A 864 39.10 -7.31 4.06
C GLY A 864 39.34 -5.98 3.33
N PHE A 865 38.88 -4.85 3.87
CA PHE A 865 38.98 -3.51 3.25
C PHE A 865 39.88 -2.54 4.06
N SER A 866 40.98 -3.05 4.64
CA SER A 866 41.88 -2.27 5.52
C SER A 866 42.42 -0.96 4.90
N ASP A 867 42.65 -0.95 3.59
CA ASP A 867 43.30 0.13 2.85
C ASP A 867 42.30 1.09 2.18
N TYR A 868 40.99 0.89 2.40
CA TYR A 868 39.92 1.72 1.85
C TYR A 868 39.38 2.72 2.88
N THR A 869 39.25 3.98 2.49
CA THR A 869 38.40 4.95 3.23
C THR A 869 36.93 4.65 2.98
N ILE A 870 36.04 5.26 3.78
CA ILE A 870 34.60 5.07 3.63
C ILE A 870 34.08 5.66 2.31
N GLU A 871 34.66 6.75 1.82
CA GLU A 871 34.34 7.37 0.53
C GLU A 871 34.70 6.44 -0.62
N GLU A 872 35.90 5.85 -0.57
CA GLU A 872 36.36 4.91 -1.58
C GLU A 872 35.52 3.63 -1.58
N ALA A 873 35.14 3.14 -0.39
CA ALA A 873 34.25 2.00 -0.26
C ALA A 873 32.85 2.28 -0.83
N LYS A 874 32.32 3.50 -0.65
CA LYS A 874 31.03 3.90 -1.25
C LYS A 874 31.12 4.01 -2.78
N ALA A 875 32.29 4.36 -3.32
CA ALA A 875 32.53 4.53 -4.75
C ALA A 875 33.03 3.25 -5.45
N ILE A 876 33.30 2.17 -4.73
CA ILE A 876 33.90 0.95 -5.28
C ILE A 876 33.00 0.30 -6.34
N SER A 877 33.62 -0.17 -7.42
CA SER A 877 32.94 -0.94 -8.47
C SER A 877 32.47 -2.31 -7.93
N SER A 878 31.47 -2.91 -8.60
CA SER A 878 31.01 -4.27 -8.29
C SER A 878 32.14 -5.30 -8.48
N ASP A 879 32.99 -5.09 -9.48
CA ASP A 879 34.05 -6.02 -9.86
C ASP A 879 35.17 -6.02 -8.81
N ASP A 880 35.64 -4.84 -8.40
CA ASP A 880 36.68 -4.70 -7.38
C ASP A 880 36.18 -5.17 -6.00
N TRP A 881 34.93 -4.88 -5.67
CA TRP A 881 34.30 -5.38 -4.46
C TRP A 881 34.27 -6.91 -4.45
N GLN A 882 33.85 -7.53 -5.56
CA GLN A 882 33.81 -9.00 -5.67
C GLN A 882 35.21 -9.61 -5.58
N LEU A 883 36.23 -9.02 -6.20
CA LEU A 883 37.61 -9.49 -6.07
C LEU A 883 38.05 -9.57 -4.59
N ILE A 884 37.84 -8.48 -3.84
CA ILE A 884 38.25 -8.39 -2.44
C ILE A 884 37.40 -9.32 -1.57
N ALA A 885 36.07 -9.22 -1.68
CA ALA A 885 35.14 -9.98 -0.87
C ALA A 885 35.28 -11.48 -1.10
N MET A 886 35.36 -11.92 -2.36
CA MET A 886 35.54 -13.33 -2.71
C MET A 886 36.88 -13.86 -2.20
N SER A 887 37.97 -13.08 -2.32
CA SER A 887 39.26 -13.47 -1.77
C SER A 887 39.19 -13.65 -0.25
N TYR A 888 38.53 -12.73 0.43
CA TYR A 888 38.38 -12.77 1.88
C TYR A 888 37.56 -13.98 2.36
N VAL A 889 36.36 -14.20 1.79
CA VAL A 889 35.46 -15.28 2.27
C VAL A 889 35.91 -16.68 1.85
N THR A 890 36.68 -16.79 0.76
CA THR A 890 37.34 -18.04 0.36
C THR A 890 38.67 -18.24 1.07
N GLN A 891 39.26 -17.21 1.69
CA GLN A 891 40.62 -17.27 2.25
C GLN A 891 41.65 -17.72 1.21
N ARG A 892 41.45 -17.26 -0.04
CA ARG A 892 42.35 -17.49 -1.17
C ARG A 892 42.52 -16.20 -1.93
N ASP A 893 43.69 -16.00 -2.52
CA ASP A 893 43.90 -14.90 -3.45
C ASP A 893 43.25 -15.25 -4.79
N MET A 894 42.15 -14.55 -5.10
CA MET A 894 41.32 -14.77 -6.30
C MET A 894 41.80 -14.00 -7.53
N ARG A 895 42.89 -13.20 -7.43
CA ARG A 895 43.35 -12.34 -8.54
C ARG A 895 43.60 -13.14 -9.82
N ALA A 896 44.41 -14.19 -9.74
CA ALA A 896 44.72 -15.04 -10.89
C ALA A 896 43.50 -15.83 -11.39
N TYR A 897 42.62 -16.26 -10.48
CA TYR A 897 41.44 -17.04 -10.84
C TYR A 897 40.38 -16.20 -11.55
N LEU A 898 40.13 -14.96 -11.11
CA LEU A 898 39.18 -14.07 -11.78
C LEU A 898 39.78 -13.49 -13.08
N ASP A 899 41.09 -13.26 -13.13
CA ASP A 899 41.82 -12.92 -14.36
C ASP A 899 41.65 -14.00 -15.45
N MET A 900 41.66 -15.28 -15.05
CA MET A 900 41.42 -16.41 -15.96
C MET A 900 40.08 -16.28 -16.73
N TRP A 901 39.07 -15.63 -16.15
CA TRP A 901 37.76 -15.40 -16.75
C TRP A 901 37.67 -14.13 -17.61
N GLY A 902 38.75 -13.38 -17.76
CA GLY A 902 38.78 -12.13 -18.52
C GLY A 902 38.30 -10.91 -17.71
N PHE A 903 38.23 -11.01 -16.39
CA PHE A 903 37.91 -9.85 -15.54
C PHE A 903 39.13 -8.98 -15.31
N SER A 904 38.88 -7.67 -15.19
CA SER A 904 39.91 -6.65 -14.92
C SER A 904 39.54 -5.86 -13.69
N PHE A 905 40.55 -5.48 -12.91
CA PHE A 905 40.39 -4.84 -11.61
C PHE A 905 41.36 -3.68 -11.45
N GLU A 906 40.98 -2.69 -10.66
CA GLU A 906 41.83 -1.56 -10.35
C GLU A 906 43.05 -1.99 -9.51
N ASN A 907 44.16 -1.25 -9.65
CA ASN A 907 45.39 -1.55 -8.92
C ASN A 907 45.20 -1.51 -7.41
N LYS A 908 44.32 -0.63 -6.91
CA LYS A 908 44.02 -0.52 -5.48
C LYS A 908 43.36 -1.79 -4.94
N ALA A 909 42.40 -2.37 -5.67
CA ALA A 909 41.76 -3.63 -5.28
C ALA A 909 42.75 -4.80 -5.30
N LYS A 910 43.62 -4.84 -6.32
CA LYS A 910 44.69 -5.85 -6.41
C LYS A 910 45.68 -5.76 -5.26
N GLN A 911 46.06 -4.54 -4.86
CA GLN A 911 46.94 -4.30 -3.70
C GLN A 911 46.26 -4.67 -2.38
N GLN A 912 44.97 -4.38 -2.24
CA GLN A 912 44.20 -4.79 -1.06
C GLN A 912 44.17 -6.31 -0.92
N VAL A 913 43.97 -7.07 -2.00
CA VAL A 913 44.02 -8.55 -1.92
C VAL A 913 45.43 -9.04 -1.61
N GLU A 914 46.47 -8.38 -2.15
CA GLU A 914 47.85 -8.71 -1.82
C GLU A 914 48.16 -8.56 -0.34
N SER A 915 47.66 -7.49 0.29
CA SER A 915 47.89 -7.22 1.71
C SER A 915 47.21 -8.22 2.64
N LEU A 916 46.24 -9.01 2.14
CA LEU A 916 45.64 -10.13 2.90
C LEU A 916 46.58 -11.34 3.01
N ASN A 917 47.67 -11.42 2.23
CA ASN A 917 48.67 -12.49 2.27
C ASN A 917 48.07 -13.92 2.20
N LEU A 918 47.11 -14.11 1.29
CA LEU A 918 46.38 -15.36 1.12
C LEU A 918 47.11 -16.32 0.16
N THR A 919 46.85 -17.63 0.31
CA THR A 919 47.31 -18.61 -0.68
C THR A 919 46.55 -18.43 -1.99
N THR A 920 47.25 -18.45 -3.13
CA THR A 920 46.63 -18.31 -4.46
C THR A 920 45.59 -19.40 -4.73
N MET A 921 44.43 -18.99 -5.26
CA MET A 921 43.41 -19.93 -5.71
C MET A 921 43.92 -20.71 -6.95
N PRO A 922 43.88 -22.05 -6.97
CA PRO A 922 44.32 -22.82 -8.12
C PRO A 922 43.50 -22.55 -9.38
N LEU A 923 44.15 -22.60 -10.55
CA LEU A 923 43.48 -22.48 -11.85
C LEU A 923 42.91 -23.84 -12.29
N LYS A 924 41.78 -24.21 -11.68
CA LYS A 924 41.06 -25.44 -11.96
C LYS A 924 39.65 -25.15 -12.48
N TYR A 925 39.13 -26.11 -13.24
CA TYR A 925 37.75 -26.19 -13.70
C TYR A 925 37.18 -27.57 -13.36
N PHE A 926 35.88 -27.69 -13.15
CA PHE A 926 35.20 -28.94 -12.84
C PHE A 926 34.31 -29.36 -13.99
N ALA A 927 34.54 -30.57 -14.51
CA ALA A 927 33.65 -31.17 -15.48
C ALA A 927 32.34 -31.61 -14.83
N SER A 928 31.24 -31.36 -15.54
CA SER A 928 29.91 -31.84 -15.16
C SER A 928 29.08 -32.06 -16.42
N GLU A 929 28.23 -33.08 -16.41
CA GLU A 929 27.12 -33.16 -17.38
C GLU A 929 26.20 -31.94 -17.21
N ASN A 930 25.37 -31.66 -18.23
CA ASN A 930 24.56 -30.43 -18.26
C ASN A 930 23.70 -30.21 -17.01
N THR A 931 23.30 -31.27 -16.31
CA THR A 931 22.54 -31.18 -15.04
C THR A 931 23.24 -31.88 -13.86
N GLY A 932 24.41 -32.47 -14.09
CA GLY A 932 25.12 -33.27 -13.09
C GLY A 932 25.60 -32.45 -11.90
N TYR A 933 25.79 -31.13 -12.07
CA TYR A 933 26.20 -30.20 -11.03
C TYR A 933 25.15 -30.07 -9.91
N CYS A 934 23.88 -30.37 -10.20
CA CYS A 934 22.84 -30.45 -9.17
C CYS A 934 22.77 -31.82 -8.49
N LEU A 935 23.50 -32.81 -9.02
CA LEU A 935 23.43 -34.21 -8.61
C LEU A 935 24.81 -34.64 -8.11
N ASP A 936 25.37 -35.66 -8.73
CA ASP A 936 26.60 -36.30 -8.31
C ASP A 936 27.86 -35.63 -8.83
N ASP A 937 27.85 -34.77 -9.84
CA ASP A 937 29.12 -34.28 -10.42
C ASP A 937 29.75 -33.14 -9.62
N PHE A 938 29.02 -32.55 -8.66
CA PHE A 938 29.45 -31.33 -7.97
C PHE A 938 30.81 -31.50 -7.29
N ALA A 939 31.80 -30.76 -7.79
CA ALA A 939 33.20 -30.77 -7.35
C ALA A 939 33.93 -32.14 -7.48
N LYS A 940 33.46 -33.08 -8.31
CA LYS A 940 34.08 -34.42 -8.42
C LYS A 940 35.18 -34.56 -9.47
N TYR A 941 35.08 -33.83 -10.59
CA TYR A 941 35.96 -34.04 -11.75
C TYR A 941 36.82 -32.80 -12.05
N PRO A 942 37.87 -32.50 -11.26
CA PRO A 942 38.73 -31.34 -11.49
C PRO A 942 39.61 -31.53 -12.73
N LEU A 943 39.84 -30.43 -13.44
CA LEU A 943 40.68 -30.28 -14.62
C LEU A 943 41.58 -29.07 -14.42
N ASP A 944 42.86 -29.22 -14.75
CA ASP A 944 43.78 -28.08 -14.78
C ASP A 944 43.46 -27.20 -15.99
N VAL A 945 43.48 -25.88 -15.81
CA VAL A 945 43.28 -24.90 -16.89
C VAL A 945 44.64 -24.51 -17.48
N ASP A 946 45.27 -25.48 -18.14
CA ASP A 946 46.65 -25.40 -18.66
C ASP A 946 46.75 -25.35 -20.19
N GLY A 947 45.60 -25.42 -20.88
CA GLY A 947 45.51 -25.50 -22.35
C GLY A 947 45.64 -26.90 -22.93
N SER A 948 45.90 -27.93 -22.12
CA SER A 948 46.16 -29.30 -22.55
C SER A 948 45.14 -30.31 -22.05
N ALA A 949 44.55 -30.09 -20.86
CA ALA A 949 43.59 -30.99 -20.22
C ALA A 949 42.41 -31.39 -21.13
N VAL A 950 41.98 -32.65 -21.02
CA VAL A 950 40.93 -33.25 -21.86
C VAL A 950 39.63 -33.36 -21.08
N TRP A 951 38.51 -33.06 -21.72
CA TRP A 951 37.18 -33.20 -21.12
C TRP A 951 36.88 -34.67 -20.76
N PRO A 952 36.52 -34.99 -19.52
CA PRO A 952 36.47 -36.36 -19.02
C PRO A 952 35.07 -37.03 -19.08
N LEU A 953 34.00 -36.28 -19.45
CA LEU A 953 32.61 -36.74 -19.44
C LEU A 953 32.00 -36.92 -20.84
#